data_AF-A0A1Q9CF18-F1
#
_entry.id   AF-A0A1Q9CF18-F1
#
_cell.length_a   1.000
_cell.length_b   1.000
_cell.length_c   1.000
_cell.angle_alpha   90.00
_cell.angle_beta   90.00
_cell.angle_gamma   90.00
#
_symmetry.space_group_name_H-M   'P 1'
#
loop_
_entity.id
_entity.type
_entity.pdbx_description
1 polymer ?
#
loop_
_entity_poly.entity_id
_entity_poly.type
_entity_poly.pdbx_seq_one_letter_code
_entity_poly.pdbx_strand_id
1 'polypeptide(L)'
;MPRSWKSSDWVCPGCRNWNLGKNMMCATCNHPKPTINTMGERAHDFYPLASQKMFCNGQKNCPECHAIVHMSHSECLACRDRKKNAATIQAHQARLVDKYRGVDALAIIDDLEKVKAGKEAMDSMEEQRRIAEEEAKEKERERERERKRKEAEEQAKKDLVTAQRQAAAMEAERKRKREAAQDLIASMLDAEAEAETKDVEGGPTAAAHASAASDGADARLERKAKLLKQAEELRQKQEQMKQKQVEEEAERRRRMRERRQARQAAGAAGAAEAKDAARSLSGSQRLRRPPKVDAASTREGMVVSYPSAAEGSAWSFFTITPRLLFKIRGSIVPHLLPQLLVIEGISVAAVLLVEDYAPTNFGEQVQSGTAAVTILLSFLLVLKTQEACKQFWEALDDLTTMCHLLRSISMTVCSMVKWEAHPEVANNAKRIVRLLALYYLTVVEFFQRTGSNATASKKTQDRLRRDVAALAGDTEWTILYPGEHKSVEGSKSVHDNTRPSIILFWIELSLRKILDHQAVEADIMALLLSKLNALGEKFWHMDKIDKTQFPFPYCQIVKWITLVFLGFLPFGLAQLCRWWTLAFAAMATIGFYGLDEVAEILESPLGNDPNDLDLRAYGDALMSDMELICRCRDMNLDFVFKPQEHVDFSHLLTSFDTKKKFHERFSTNLSAVASKRAHSMNSEIEVETKPRKTTIVTTEGLHSVLPGAIAD
;
A
#
# COMPACT_ATOMS: atom_id res chain seq x y z
N MET A 1 0.87 -54.31 28.41
CA MET A 1 -0.11 -53.22 28.59
C MET A 1 -1.45 -53.80 29.01
N PRO A 2 -2.19 -53.18 29.95
CA PRO A 2 -3.49 -53.70 30.38
C PRO A 2 -4.54 -53.57 29.26
N ARG A 3 -5.46 -54.54 29.16
CA ARG A 3 -6.43 -54.72 28.06
C ARG A 3 -7.47 -53.59 27.86
N SER A 4 -7.40 -52.50 28.63
CA SER A 4 -8.45 -51.46 28.68
C SER A 4 -8.04 -50.09 28.12
N TRP A 5 -6.83 -49.94 27.57
CA TRP A 5 -6.35 -48.65 27.04
C TRP A 5 -7.06 -48.25 25.75
N LYS A 6 -7.73 -47.10 25.74
CA LYS A 6 -8.30 -46.50 24.53
C LYS A 6 -7.40 -45.40 23.99
N SER A 7 -7.41 -45.19 22.67
CA SER A 7 -6.57 -44.19 21.99
C SER A 7 -6.77 -42.76 22.49
N SER A 8 -7.92 -42.46 23.10
CA SER A 8 -8.25 -41.16 23.66
C SER A 8 -7.73 -40.91 25.08
N ASP A 9 -7.34 -41.97 25.80
CA ASP A 9 -6.91 -41.89 27.20
C ASP A 9 -5.53 -41.24 27.33
N TRP A 10 -5.27 -40.59 28.47
CA TRP A 10 -4.09 -39.75 28.64
C TRP A 10 -3.50 -39.86 30.05
N VAL A 11 -2.21 -39.59 30.17
CA VAL A 11 -1.50 -39.57 31.45
C VAL A 11 -1.25 -38.14 31.86
N CYS A 12 -1.58 -37.80 33.11
CA CYS A 12 -1.40 -36.45 33.61
C CYS A 12 0.09 -36.10 33.75
N PRO A 13 0.57 -34.97 33.19
CA PRO A 13 1.98 -34.57 33.30
C PRO A 13 2.38 -34.19 34.72
N GLY A 14 1.46 -33.65 35.53
CA GLY A 14 1.74 -33.22 36.89
C GLY A 14 1.88 -34.36 37.90
N CYS A 15 0.97 -35.34 37.87
CA CYS A 15 0.94 -36.41 38.88
C CYS A 15 1.08 -37.83 38.31
N ARG A 16 1.26 -37.98 37.00
CA ARG A 16 1.33 -39.26 36.27
C ARG A 16 0.14 -40.20 36.46
N ASN A 17 -0.99 -39.70 36.99
CA ASN A 17 -2.20 -40.50 37.08
C ASN A 17 -2.85 -40.68 35.69
N TRP A 18 -3.39 -41.87 35.46
CA TRP A 18 -4.11 -42.21 34.25
C TRP A 18 -5.53 -41.63 34.27
N ASN A 19 -5.93 -41.00 33.15
CA ASN A 19 -7.23 -40.38 32.99
C ASN A 19 -7.90 -40.87 31.70
N LEU A 20 -9.22 -41.07 31.79
CA LEU A 20 -10.05 -41.41 30.63
C LEU A 20 -10.10 -40.25 29.65
N GLY A 21 -10.15 -40.56 28.35
CA GLY A 21 -10.07 -39.56 27.28
C GLY A 21 -11.15 -38.47 27.29
N LYS A 22 -12.32 -38.78 27.87
CA LYS A 22 -13.43 -37.82 28.04
C LYS A 22 -13.17 -36.74 29.10
N ASN A 23 -12.25 -36.98 30.03
CA ASN A 23 -11.97 -36.03 31.10
C ASN A 23 -10.98 -34.97 30.62
N MET A 24 -11.41 -33.70 30.63
CA MET A 24 -10.56 -32.55 30.25
C MET A 24 -9.64 -32.08 31.38
N MET A 25 -9.83 -32.58 32.60
CA MET A 25 -8.98 -32.29 33.76
C MET A 25 -8.63 -33.60 34.47
N CYS A 26 -7.43 -33.66 35.05
CA CYS A 26 -6.97 -34.83 35.77
C CYS A 26 -7.80 -35.05 37.04
N ALA A 27 -8.35 -36.26 37.23
CA ALA A 27 -9.21 -36.58 38.37
C ALA A 27 -8.52 -36.44 39.75
N THR A 28 -7.19 -36.54 39.80
CA THR A 28 -6.43 -36.48 41.07
C THR A 28 -5.86 -35.11 41.42
N CYS A 29 -5.32 -34.37 40.44
CA CYS A 29 -4.64 -33.09 40.70
C CYS A 29 -5.24 -31.90 39.93
N ASN A 30 -6.35 -32.12 39.22
CA ASN A 30 -7.06 -31.12 38.41
C ASN A 30 -6.24 -30.44 37.29
N HIS A 31 -5.06 -30.99 36.95
CA HIS A 31 -4.26 -30.48 35.85
C HIS A 31 -5.03 -30.62 34.52
N PRO A 32 -5.06 -29.59 33.65
CA PRO A 32 -5.78 -29.65 32.38
C PRO A 32 -5.16 -30.67 31.43
N LYS A 33 -6.02 -31.27 30.58
CA LYS A 33 -5.65 -32.25 29.56
C LYS A 33 -4.70 -31.59 28.54
N PRO A 34 -3.49 -32.13 28.34
CA PRO A 34 -2.56 -31.57 27.37
C PRO A 34 -3.06 -31.82 25.95
N THR A 35 -2.97 -30.83 25.06
CA THR A 35 -3.37 -30.99 23.66
C THR A 35 -2.14 -31.15 22.77
N ILE A 36 -2.33 -31.71 21.57
CA ILE A 36 -1.23 -31.90 20.59
C ILE A 36 -0.55 -30.56 20.28
N ASN A 37 -1.32 -29.47 20.23
CA ASN A 37 -0.81 -28.13 19.96
C ASN A 37 0.08 -27.58 21.08
N THR A 38 -0.11 -28.02 22.33
CA THR A 38 0.69 -27.53 23.48
C THR A 38 1.92 -28.39 23.79
N MET A 39 2.04 -29.60 23.23
CA MET A 39 3.14 -30.53 23.55
C MET A 39 4.04 -30.91 22.37
N GLY A 40 3.66 -30.61 21.13
CA GLY A 40 4.47 -30.88 19.94
C GLY A 40 4.97 -32.33 19.89
N GLU A 41 6.28 -32.51 19.70
CA GLU A 41 6.91 -33.83 19.55
C GLU A 41 6.82 -34.73 20.81
N ARG A 42 6.63 -34.15 22.01
CA ARG A 42 6.51 -34.93 23.27
C ARG A 42 5.12 -35.52 23.50
N ALA A 43 4.18 -35.35 22.57
CA ALA A 43 2.82 -35.88 22.71
C ALA A 43 2.79 -37.41 22.89
N HIS A 44 3.78 -38.14 22.37
CA HIS A 44 3.87 -39.60 22.47
C HIS A 44 4.06 -40.11 23.91
N ASP A 45 4.68 -39.31 24.79
CA ASP A 45 4.90 -39.66 26.19
C ASP A 45 3.60 -39.64 27.01
N PHE A 46 2.65 -38.79 26.62
CA PHE A 46 1.39 -38.56 27.33
C PHE A 46 0.20 -39.27 26.68
N TYR A 47 0.37 -39.67 25.42
CA TYR A 47 -0.57 -40.45 24.61
C TYR A 47 0.14 -41.65 23.94
N PRO A 48 0.40 -42.74 24.69
CA PRO A 48 1.03 -43.98 24.23
C PRO A 48 0.47 -44.61 22.94
N LEU A 49 -0.75 -44.25 22.52
CA LEU A 49 -1.38 -44.72 21.28
C LEU A 49 -1.48 -43.66 20.19
N ALA A 50 -1.16 -42.39 20.46
CA ALA A 50 -1.26 -41.31 19.47
C ALA A 50 -0.04 -41.23 18.53
N SER A 51 1.06 -41.93 18.83
CA SER A 51 2.24 -42.03 17.96
C SER A 51 2.15 -43.12 16.88
N GLN A 52 1.06 -43.90 16.85
CA GLN A 52 0.75 -44.72 15.68
C GLN A 52 0.27 -43.80 14.54
N LYS A 53 1.22 -43.30 13.73
CA LYS A 53 0.93 -43.08 12.31
C LYS A 53 0.29 -44.38 11.81
N MET A 54 -0.95 -44.31 11.35
CA MET A 54 -1.72 -45.44 10.84
C MET A 54 -0.86 -46.28 9.89
N PHE A 55 -0.44 -47.48 10.32
CA PHE A 55 0.11 -48.49 9.43
C PHE A 55 -1.05 -49.30 8.86
N CYS A 56 -1.12 -49.46 7.55
CA CYS A 56 -1.96 -50.48 6.94
C CYS A 56 -1.34 -51.86 7.25
N ASN A 57 -2.18 -52.87 7.49
CA ASN A 57 -1.73 -54.24 7.73
C ASN A 57 -0.77 -54.72 6.61
N GLY A 58 0.43 -55.17 6.99
CA GLY A 58 1.37 -55.79 6.06
C GLY A 58 2.64 -55.00 5.73
N GLN A 59 3.11 -54.07 6.58
CA GLN A 59 4.35 -53.31 6.34
C GLN A 59 5.36 -53.44 7.50
N LYS A 60 6.66 -53.51 7.18
CA LYS A 60 7.82 -53.60 8.11
C LYS A 60 8.88 -52.57 7.73
N ASN A 61 9.73 -52.12 8.66
CA ASN A 61 10.88 -51.29 8.31
C ASN A 61 12.10 -52.15 7.91
N CYS A 62 12.85 -51.69 6.92
CA CYS A 62 14.16 -52.25 6.57
C CYS A 62 15.20 -51.92 7.67
N PRO A 63 15.97 -52.89 8.18
CA PRO A 63 16.95 -52.65 9.25
C PRO A 63 18.18 -51.84 8.78
N GLU A 64 18.40 -51.72 7.47
CA GLU A 64 19.62 -51.10 6.91
C GLU A 64 19.38 -49.63 6.49
N CYS A 65 18.21 -49.31 5.95
CA CYS A 65 17.90 -47.94 5.47
C CYS A 65 16.62 -47.33 6.06
N HIS A 66 15.95 -48.03 6.97
CA HIS A 66 14.70 -47.62 7.62
C HIS A 66 13.52 -47.31 6.69
N ALA A 67 13.62 -47.62 5.39
CA ALA A 67 12.50 -47.51 4.46
C ALA A 67 11.39 -48.51 4.79
N ILE A 68 10.14 -48.12 4.54
CA ILE A 68 8.96 -48.97 4.75
C ILE A 68 8.91 -50.01 3.62
N VAL A 69 8.86 -51.29 4.00
CA VAL A 69 8.84 -52.46 3.11
C VAL A 69 7.56 -53.23 3.33
N HIS A 70 6.85 -53.55 2.25
CA HIS A 70 5.67 -54.39 2.32
C HIS A 70 6.03 -55.85 2.61
N MET A 71 5.25 -56.58 3.41
CA MET A 71 5.54 -57.97 3.84
C MET A 71 5.60 -58.97 2.68
N SER A 72 5.01 -58.65 1.53
CA SER A 72 5.09 -59.45 0.30
C SER A 72 6.45 -59.37 -0.39
N HIS A 73 7.31 -58.40 -0.03
CA HIS A 73 8.66 -58.29 -0.56
C HIS A 73 9.66 -58.94 0.42
N SER A 74 10.35 -59.97 -0.08
CA SER A 74 11.41 -60.68 0.67
C SER A 74 12.62 -59.80 0.96
N GLU A 75 12.87 -58.79 0.11
CA GLU A 75 14.00 -57.86 0.19
C GLU A 75 13.55 -56.40 0.08
N CYS A 76 14.35 -55.47 0.61
CA CYS A 76 14.09 -54.04 0.49
C CYS A 76 14.45 -53.55 -0.92
N LEU A 77 13.45 -53.14 -1.70
CA LEU A 77 13.63 -52.61 -3.05
C LEU A 77 14.58 -51.41 -3.08
N ALA A 78 14.49 -50.50 -2.10
CA ALA A 78 15.37 -49.33 -2.04
C ALA A 78 16.86 -49.68 -1.80
N CYS A 79 17.15 -50.71 -1.00
CA CYS A 79 18.52 -51.21 -0.83
C CYS A 79 18.99 -52.00 -2.06
N ARG A 80 18.11 -52.79 -2.68
CA ARG A 80 18.41 -53.55 -3.90
C ARG A 80 18.72 -52.63 -5.07
N ASP A 81 17.92 -51.59 -5.26
CA ASP A 81 18.10 -50.63 -6.33
C ASP A 81 19.34 -49.78 -6.08
N ARG A 82 19.67 -49.45 -4.82
CA ARG A 82 20.98 -48.87 -4.47
C ARG A 82 22.15 -49.78 -4.85
N LYS A 83 22.07 -51.09 -4.58
CA LYS A 83 23.12 -52.06 -4.95
C LYS A 83 23.22 -52.23 -6.47
N LYS A 84 22.10 -52.27 -7.20
CA LYS A 84 22.07 -52.30 -8.67
C LYS A 84 22.65 -51.01 -9.27
N ASN A 85 22.28 -49.85 -8.73
CA ASN A 85 22.80 -48.56 -9.19
C ASN A 85 24.31 -48.46 -8.92
N ALA A 86 24.79 -48.90 -7.76
CA ALA A 86 26.23 -48.95 -7.47
C ALA A 86 27.00 -49.87 -8.45
N ALA A 87 26.46 -51.06 -8.76
CA ALA A 87 27.05 -51.96 -9.74
C ALA A 87 27.00 -51.39 -11.17
N THR A 88 25.93 -50.67 -11.53
CA THR A 88 25.79 -50.02 -12.84
C THR A 88 26.74 -48.84 -12.98
N ILE A 89 26.91 -48.05 -11.91
CA ILE A 89 27.88 -46.95 -11.83
C ILE A 89 29.31 -47.49 -11.94
N GLN A 90 29.66 -48.57 -11.23
CA GLN A 90 30.98 -49.21 -11.36
C GLN A 90 31.22 -49.75 -12.78
N ALA A 91 30.22 -50.38 -13.40
CA ALA A 91 30.32 -50.86 -14.78
C ALA A 91 30.39 -49.72 -15.82
N HIS A 92 29.81 -48.56 -15.52
CA HIS A 92 29.90 -47.38 -16.37
C HIS A 92 31.26 -46.68 -16.20
N GLN A 93 31.77 -46.58 -14.96
CA GLN A 93 33.10 -46.07 -14.66
C GLN A 93 34.18 -46.92 -15.32
N ALA A 94 34.09 -48.25 -15.25
CA ALA A 94 35.01 -49.15 -15.96
C ALA A 94 35.00 -48.91 -17.48
N ARG A 95 33.82 -48.69 -18.08
CA ARG A 95 33.69 -48.37 -19.52
C ARG A 95 34.26 -47.00 -19.88
N LEU A 96 34.12 -46.00 -19.02
CA LEU A 96 34.69 -44.66 -19.24
C LEU A 96 36.22 -44.67 -19.12
N VAL A 97 36.76 -45.41 -18.15
CA VAL A 97 38.21 -45.61 -17.99
C VAL A 97 38.81 -46.30 -19.21
N ASP A 98 38.11 -47.27 -19.80
CA ASP A 98 38.58 -47.96 -21.01
C ASP A 98 38.40 -47.09 -22.28
N LYS A 99 37.29 -46.32 -22.39
CA LYS A 99 37.04 -45.39 -23.51
C LYS A 99 38.09 -44.28 -23.61
N TYR A 100 38.58 -43.77 -22.49
CA TYR A 100 39.52 -42.64 -22.45
C TYR A 100 40.97 -43.07 -22.17
N ARG A 101 41.28 -44.36 -22.26
CA ARG A 101 42.62 -44.89 -22.05
C ARG A 101 43.56 -44.46 -23.18
N GLY A 102 44.53 -43.61 -22.86
CA GLY A 102 45.50 -43.09 -23.85
C GLY A 102 44.98 -41.95 -24.73
N VAL A 103 43.84 -41.35 -24.37
CA VAL A 103 43.26 -40.19 -25.06
C VAL A 103 43.72 -38.90 -24.39
N ASP A 104 44.06 -37.88 -25.18
CA ASP A 104 44.60 -36.62 -24.70
C ASP A 104 43.56 -35.79 -23.92
N ALA A 105 43.98 -35.09 -22.86
CA ALA A 105 43.07 -34.49 -21.88
C ALA A 105 42.09 -33.46 -22.48
N LEU A 106 42.51 -32.75 -23.53
CA LEU A 106 41.67 -31.77 -24.24
C LEU A 106 40.49 -32.41 -25.00
N ALA A 107 40.67 -33.61 -25.56
CA ALA A 107 39.59 -34.31 -26.27
C ALA A 107 38.52 -34.86 -25.31
N ILE A 108 38.93 -35.19 -24.08
CA ILE A 108 38.01 -35.63 -23.01
C ILE A 108 37.13 -34.46 -22.55
N ILE A 109 37.69 -33.25 -22.47
CA ILE A 109 36.95 -32.04 -22.07
C ILE A 109 35.88 -31.70 -23.11
N ASP A 110 36.21 -31.73 -24.40
CA ASP A 110 35.25 -31.44 -25.49
C ASP A 110 34.07 -32.46 -25.54
N ASP A 111 34.34 -33.75 -25.28
CA ASP A 111 33.29 -34.77 -25.18
C ASP A 111 32.39 -34.55 -23.95
N LEU A 112 32.95 -34.09 -22.82
CA LEU A 112 32.19 -33.79 -21.60
C LEU A 112 31.32 -32.52 -21.75
N GLU A 113 31.82 -31.49 -22.44
CA GLU A 113 31.06 -30.27 -22.72
C GLU A 113 29.86 -30.54 -23.61
N LYS A 114 29.97 -31.42 -24.61
CA LYS A 114 28.85 -31.83 -25.48
C LYS A 114 27.76 -32.58 -24.72
N VAL A 115 28.16 -33.47 -23.80
CA VAL A 115 27.20 -34.20 -22.94
C VAL A 115 26.51 -33.25 -21.96
N LYS A 116 27.24 -32.28 -21.40
CA LYS A 116 26.68 -31.26 -20.52
C LYS A 116 25.66 -30.38 -21.24
N ALA A 117 25.99 -29.90 -22.44
CA ALA A 117 25.08 -29.11 -23.27
C ALA A 117 23.79 -29.90 -23.64
N GLY A 118 23.92 -31.20 -23.94
CA GLY A 118 22.76 -32.06 -24.21
C GLY A 118 21.84 -32.24 -23.00
N LYS A 119 22.40 -32.31 -21.79
CA LYS A 119 21.62 -32.43 -20.55
C LYS A 119 20.90 -31.12 -20.20
N GLU A 120 21.59 -29.99 -20.31
CA GLU A 120 21.00 -28.66 -20.08
C GLU A 120 19.83 -28.37 -21.04
N ALA A 121 19.92 -28.85 -22.29
CA ALA A 121 18.84 -28.72 -23.27
C ALA A 121 17.60 -29.56 -22.89
N MET A 122 17.77 -30.80 -22.40
CA MET A 122 16.63 -31.61 -21.94
C MET A 122 15.99 -31.03 -20.67
N ASP A 123 16.80 -30.63 -19.69
CA ASP A 123 16.29 -30.07 -18.44
C ASP A 123 15.52 -28.74 -18.70
N SER A 124 15.98 -27.94 -19.67
CA SER A 124 15.27 -26.73 -20.11
C SER A 124 13.93 -27.03 -20.78
N MET A 125 13.83 -28.06 -21.62
CA MET A 125 12.58 -28.48 -22.24
C MET A 125 11.56 -29.00 -21.21
N GLU A 126 12.01 -29.77 -20.21
CA GLU A 126 11.13 -30.32 -19.19
C GLU A 126 10.59 -29.23 -18.24
N GLU A 127 11.41 -28.22 -17.93
CA GLU A 127 10.97 -27.06 -17.15
C GLU A 127 9.97 -26.18 -17.92
N GLN A 128 10.20 -25.94 -19.22
CA GLN A 128 9.23 -25.22 -20.06
C GLN A 128 7.88 -25.93 -20.13
N ARG A 129 7.88 -27.27 -20.14
CA ARG A 129 6.64 -28.06 -20.10
C ARG A 129 5.90 -27.93 -18.77
N ARG A 130 6.60 -27.90 -17.64
CA ARG A 130 5.99 -27.68 -16.31
C ARG A 130 5.35 -26.30 -16.20
N ILE A 131 6.02 -25.25 -16.68
CA ILE A 131 5.49 -23.88 -16.67
C ILE A 131 4.20 -23.81 -17.50
N ALA A 132 4.20 -24.41 -18.70
CA ALA A 132 3.01 -24.45 -19.56
C ALA A 132 1.82 -25.19 -18.91
N GLU A 133 2.07 -26.27 -18.16
CA GLU A 133 1.02 -26.99 -17.43
C GLU A 133 0.47 -26.22 -16.23
N GLU A 134 1.29 -25.42 -15.53
CA GLU A 134 0.82 -24.55 -14.44
C GLU A 134 0.01 -23.36 -14.96
N GLU A 135 0.46 -22.70 -16.03
CA GLU A 135 -0.29 -21.61 -16.66
C GLU A 135 -1.66 -22.07 -17.18
N ALA A 136 -1.75 -23.29 -17.70
CA ALA A 136 -3.02 -23.87 -18.12
C ALA A 136 -3.99 -24.09 -16.95
N LYS A 137 -3.49 -24.59 -15.81
CA LYS A 137 -4.28 -24.79 -14.58
C LYS A 137 -4.72 -23.47 -13.96
N GLU A 138 -3.89 -22.44 -14.01
CA GLU A 138 -4.24 -21.11 -13.49
C GLU A 138 -5.34 -20.45 -14.32
N LYS A 139 -5.24 -20.51 -15.67
CA LYS A 139 -6.28 -20.02 -16.58
C LYS A 139 -7.63 -20.74 -16.37
N GLU A 140 -7.62 -22.02 -16.05
CA GLU A 140 -8.84 -22.76 -15.74
C GLU A 140 -9.48 -22.30 -14.41
N ARG A 141 -8.68 -22.08 -13.36
CA ARG A 141 -9.14 -21.56 -12.08
C ARG A 141 -9.71 -20.14 -12.19
N GLU A 142 -9.12 -19.30 -13.04
CA GLU A 142 -9.60 -17.94 -13.28
C GLU A 142 -10.97 -17.95 -13.97
N ARG A 143 -11.15 -18.80 -14.99
CA ARG A 143 -12.44 -18.99 -15.67
C ARG A 143 -13.54 -19.48 -14.71
N GLU A 144 -13.20 -20.38 -13.78
CA GLU A 144 -14.14 -20.88 -12.78
C GLU A 144 -14.56 -19.76 -11.79
N ARG A 145 -13.62 -18.92 -11.36
CA ARG A 145 -13.91 -17.76 -10.49
C ARG A 145 -14.81 -16.75 -11.18
N GLU A 146 -14.57 -16.48 -12.46
CA GLU A 146 -15.40 -15.57 -13.24
C GLU A 146 -16.83 -16.10 -13.42
N ARG A 147 -16.99 -17.42 -13.65
CA ARG A 147 -18.31 -18.06 -13.74
C ARG A 147 -19.10 -17.91 -12.42
N LYS A 148 -18.47 -18.22 -11.29
CA LYS A 148 -19.10 -18.06 -9.96
C LYS A 148 -19.49 -16.62 -9.66
N ARG A 149 -18.69 -15.64 -10.10
CA ARG A 149 -19.00 -14.22 -9.94
C ARG A 149 -20.24 -13.80 -10.75
N LYS A 150 -20.35 -14.26 -12.00
CA LYS A 150 -21.52 -13.98 -12.86
C LYS A 150 -22.79 -14.62 -12.31
N GLU A 151 -22.72 -15.87 -11.84
CA GLU A 151 -23.84 -16.56 -11.17
C GLU A 151 -24.31 -15.81 -9.91
N ALA A 152 -23.38 -15.33 -9.08
CA ALA A 152 -23.70 -14.56 -7.88
C ALA A 152 -24.33 -13.20 -8.19
N GLU A 153 -23.87 -12.50 -9.23
CA GLU A 153 -24.44 -11.22 -9.66
C GLU A 153 -25.86 -11.39 -10.21
N GLU A 154 -26.11 -12.45 -10.99
CA GLU A 154 -27.44 -12.76 -11.50
C GLU A 154 -28.42 -13.10 -10.37
N GLN A 155 -27.97 -13.85 -9.37
CA GLN A 155 -28.79 -14.16 -8.19
C GLN A 155 -29.13 -12.89 -7.40
N ALA A 156 -28.16 -11.99 -7.19
CA ALA A 156 -28.40 -10.72 -6.51
C ALA A 156 -29.41 -9.82 -7.25
N LYS A 157 -29.39 -9.82 -8.60
CA LYS A 157 -30.37 -9.11 -9.42
C LYS A 157 -31.78 -9.69 -9.26
N LYS A 158 -31.91 -11.02 -9.23
CA LYS A 158 -33.20 -11.68 -8.98
C LYS A 158 -33.75 -11.30 -7.60
N ASP A 159 -32.92 -11.37 -6.56
CA ASP A 159 -33.30 -11.05 -5.19
C ASP A 159 -33.77 -9.58 -5.04
N LEU A 160 -33.11 -8.64 -5.72
CA LEU A 160 -33.49 -7.23 -5.74
C LEU A 160 -34.87 -7.00 -6.36
N VAL A 161 -35.16 -7.67 -7.48
CA VAL A 161 -36.48 -7.57 -8.16
C VAL A 161 -37.59 -8.13 -7.26
N THR A 162 -37.33 -9.25 -6.57
CA THR A 162 -38.29 -9.84 -5.63
C THR A 162 -38.57 -8.90 -4.46
N ALA A 163 -37.54 -8.25 -3.92
CA ALA A 163 -37.66 -7.27 -2.83
C ALA A 163 -38.44 -6.02 -3.25
N GLN A 164 -38.22 -5.52 -4.47
CA GLN A 164 -38.98 -4.39 -5.03
C GLN A 164 -40.47 -4.72 -5.20
N ARG A 165 -40.79 -5.93 -5.68
CA ARG A 165 -42.19 -6.39 -5.80
C ARG A 165 -42.89 -6.49 -4.44
N GLN A 166 -42.20 -6.99 -3.41
CA GLN A 166 -42.73 -7.07 -2.05
C GLN A 166 -42.97 -5.67 -1.44
N ALA A 167 -42.05 -4.73 -1.67
CA ALA A 167 -42.20 -3.35 -1.22
C ALA A 167 -43.41 -2.65 -1.88
N ALA A 168 -43.56 -2.79 -3.19
CA ALA A 168 -44.69 -2.23 -3.93
C ALA A 168 -46.04 -2.82 -3.49
N ALA A 169 -46.10 -4.12 -3.19
CA ALA A 169 -47.31 -4.76 -2.67
C ALA A 169 -47.72 -4.20 -1.29
N MET A 170 -46.76 -4.00 -0.38
CA MET A 170 -47.03 -3.39 0.92
C MET A 170 -47.49 -1.93 0.81
N GLU A 171 -46.95 -1.17 -0.15
CA GLU A 171 -47.35 0.21 -0.37
C GLU A 171 -48.77 0.33 -0.95
N ALA A 172 -49.14 -0.57 -1.87
CA ALA A 172 -50.49 -0.65 -2.41
C ALA A 172 -51.53 -0.99 -1.31
N GLU A 173 -51.20 -1.91 -0.40
CA GLU A 173 -52.07 -2.25 0.73
C GLU A 173 -52.24 -1.06 1.69
N ARG A 174 -51.17 -0.30 1.96
CA ARG A 174 -51.23 0.93 2.77
C ARG A 174 -52.10 1.99 2.12
N LYS A 175 -52.05 2.13 0.79
CA LYS A 175 -52.88 3.08 0.04
C LYS A 175 -54.36 2.73 0.16
N ARG A 176 -54.74 1.46 -0.06
CA ARG A 176 -56.13 0.98 0.12
C ARG A 176 -56.67 1.24 1.52
N LYS A 177 -55.84 1.04 2.56
CA LYS A 177 -56.23 1.34 3.96
C LYS A 177 -56.42 2.84 4.23
N ARG A 178 -55.71 3.72 3.54
CA ARG A 178 -55.89 5.19 3.63
C ARG A 178 -57.15 5.65 2.93
N GLU A 179 -57.41 5.14 1.72
CA GLU A 179 -58.62 5.44 0.95
C GLU A 179 -59.87 5.00 1.72
N ALA A 180 -59.90 3.78 2.25
CA ALA A 180 -61.01 3.30 3.08
C ALA A 180 -61.23 4.13 4.37
N ALA A 181 -60.17 4.68 4.95
CA ALA A 181 -60.28 5.57 6.11
C ALA A 181 -60.81 6.97 5.73
N GLN A 182 -60.45 7.47 4.54
CA GLN A 182 -60.96 8.73 4.01
C GLN A 182 -62.44 8.64 3.65
N ASP A 183 -62.88 7.53 3.04
CA ASP A 183 -64.29 7.28 2.73
C ASP A 183 -65.15 7.22 4.01
N LEU A 184 -64.62 6.60 5.07
CA LEU A 184 -65.31 6.57 6.37
C LEU A 184 -65.48 7.99 6.94
N ILE A 185 -64.45 8.83 6.86
CA ILE A 185 -64.50 10.23 7.32
C ILE A 185 -65.50 11.05 6.49
N ALA A 186 -65.51 10.88 5.16
CA ALA A 186 -66.45 11.57 4.28
C ALA A 186 -67.91 11.21 4.63
N SER A 187 -68.21 9.92 4.84
CA SER A 187 -69.55 9.49 5.25
C SER A 187 -70.00 10.04 6.60
N MET A 188 -69.06 10.29 7.52
CA MET A 188 -69.36 10.92 8.81
C MET A 188 -69.69 12.41 8.67
N LEU A 189 -69.00 13.12 7.77
CA LEU A 189 -69.25 14.54 7.48
C LEU A 189 -70.58 14.74 6.74
N ASP A 190 -70.92 13.84 5.81
CA ASP A 190 -72.22 13.89 5.10
C ASP A 190 -73.40 13.66 6.06
N ALA A 191 -73.25 12.73 7.02
CA ALA A 191 -74.25 12.51 8.06
C ALA A 191 -74.41 13.70 9.02
N GLU A 192 -73.35 14.50 9.19
CA GLU A 192 -73.35 15.72 10.01
C GLU A 192 -74.03 16.89 9.24
N ALA A 193 -73.82 16.99 7.93
CA ALA A 193 -74.46 17.98 7.07
C ALA A 193 -75.98 17.73 6.87
N GLU A 194 -76.41 16.46 6.79
CA GLU A 194 -77.83 16.09 6.79
C GLU A 194 -78.53 16.40 8.13
N ALA A 195 -77.78 16.46 9.23
CA ALA A 195 -78.31 16.83 10.55
C ALA A 195 -78.51 18.35 10.68
N GLU A 196 -77.65 19.18 10.08
CA GLU A 196 -77.74 20.65 10.15
C GLU A 196 -78.82 21.25 9.23
N THR A 197 -79.12 20.62 8.09
CA THR A 197 -80.14 21.12 7.14
C THR A 197 -81.59 21.00 7.64
N LYS A 198 -81.86 20.17 8.66
CA LYS A 198 -83.20 20.02 9.25
C LYS A 198 -83.54 21.07 10.33
N ASP A 199 -82.58 21.88 10.77
CA ASP A 199 -82.78 22.84 11.87
C ASP A 199 -83.09 24.29 11.37
N VAL A 200 -83.24 24.53 10.06
CA VAL A 200 -83.42 25.90 9.49
C VAL A 200 -84.84 26.20 8.96
N GLU A 201 -85.73 25.22 8.78
CA GLU A 201 -87.12 25.46 8.36
C GLU A 201 -88.13 25.16 9.49
N GLY A 202 -88.47 26.18 10.29
CA GLY A 202 -89.52 26.05 11.31
C GLY A 202 -89.76 27.28 12.20
N GLY A 203 -90.28 28.37 11.62
CA GLY A 203 -90.86 29.50 12.36
C GLY A 203 -92.29 29.22 12.89
N PRO A 204 -92.89 30.09 13.73
CA PRO A 204 -93.68 29.67 14.89
C PRO A 204 -95.20 29.83 14.74
N THR A 205 -95.99 28.82 15.15
CA THR A 205 -97.36 29.01 15.69
C THR A 205 -97.77 27.90 16.67
N ALA A 206 -98.20 28.33 17.86
CA ALA A 206 -99.21 27.73 18.75
C ALA A 206 -98.98 26.36 19.45
N ALA A 207 -98.67 26.46 20.74
CA ALA A 207 -99.38 25.79 21.86
C ALA A 207 -99.72 24.29 21.77
N ALA A 208 -98.73 23.44 22.01
CA ALA A 208 -98.79 22.20 22.80
C ALA A 208 -97.37 21.59 22.79
N HIS A 209 -97.01 20.80 23.79
CA HIS A 209 -95.72 20.08 23.93
C HIS A 209 -94.57 20.84 24.63
N ALA A 210 -94.82 21.26 25.87
CA ALA A 210 -93.75 21.57 26.84
C ALA A 210 -93.18 20.32 27.57
N SER A 211 -93.48 19.10 27.13
CA SER A 211 -92.98 17.85 27.75
C SER A 211 -92.24 16.90 26.82
N ALA A 212 -91.99 17.27 25.56
CA ALA A 212 -91.26 16.45 24.58
C ALA A 212 -89.90 17.07 24.16
N ALA A 213 -89.64 18.31 24.56
CA ALA A 213 -88.41 19.03 24.21
C ALA A 213 -87.23 18.73 25.16
N SER A 214 -87.48 18.27 26.40
CA SER A 214 -86.41 17.86 27.33
C SER A 214 -85.82 16.50 26.96
N ASP A 215 -86.65 15.52 26.59
CA ASP A 215 -86.21 14.15 26.29
C ASP A 215 -85.42 14.06 24.96
N GLY A 216 -85.75 14.92 23.99
CA GLY A 216 -85.03 15.01 22.72
C GLY A 216 -83.66 15.72 22.82
N ALA A 217 -83.53 16.66 23.76
CA ALA A 217 -82.27 17.34 24.03
C ALA A 217 -81.29 16.42 24.76
N ASP A 218 -81.77 15.64 25.74
CA ASP A 218 -80.95 14.65 26.47
C ASP A 218 -80.50 13.50 25.55
N ALA A 219 -81.37 13.01 24.66
CA ALA A 219 -80.99 12.00 23.66
C ALA A 219 -80.00 12.51 22.60
N ARG A 220 -80.08 13.80 22.20
CA ARG A 220 -79.07 14.45 21.34
C ARG A 220 -77.75 14.64 22.08
N LEU A 221 -77.77 15.02 23.36
CA LEU A 221 -76.57 15.17 24.18
C LEU A 221 -75.85 13.83 24.36
N GLU A 222 -76.61 12.74 24.57
CA GLU A 222 -76.04 11.39 24.72
C GLU A 222 -75.45 10.86 23.40
N ARG A 223 -76.09 11.12 22.25
CA ARG A 223 -75.52 10.79 20.92
C ARG A 223 -74.26 11.61 20.63
N LYS A 224 -74.25 12.91 20.93
CA LYS A 224 -73.08 13.77 20.75
C LYS A 224 -71.93 13.34 21.67
N ALA A 225 -72.22 12.93 22.90
CA ALA A 225 -71.25 12.36 23.82
C ALA A 225 -70.67 11.02 23.33
N LYS A 226 -71.49 10.14 22.74
CA LYS A 226 -71.02 8.88 22.13
C LYS A 226 -70.13 9.12 20.91
N LEU A 227 -70.48 10.08 20.05
CA LEU A 227 -69.68 10.44 18.88
C LEU A 227 -68.34 11.10 19.26
N LEU A 228 -68.33 11.99 20.25
CA LEU A 228 -67.10 12.57 20.80
C LEU A 228 -66.18 11.50 21.39
N LYS A 229 -66.75 10.51 22.10
CA LYS A 229 -65.99 9.39 22.66
C LYS A 229 -65.41 8.48 21.58
N GLN A 230 -66.14 8.21 20.51
CA GLN A 230 -65.63 7.47 19.35
C GLN A 230 -64.55 8.25 18.58
N ALA A 231 -64.69 9.58 18.47
CA ALA A 231 -63.69 10.44 17.85
C ALA A 231 -62.40 10.50 18.68
N GLU A 232 -62.50 10.53 20.01
CA GLU A 232 -61.34 10.42 20.91
C GLU A 232 -60.66 9.05 20.82
N GLU A 233 -61.42 7.95 20.77
CA GLU A 233 -60.83 6.61 20.57
C GLU A 233 -60.12 6.49 19.22
N LEU A 234 -60.66 7.08 18.15
CA LEU A 234 -60.01 7.11 16.84
C LEU A 234 -58.74 7.97 16.84
N ARG A 235 -58.76 9.12 17.52
CA ARG A 235 -57.55 9.94 17.72
C ARG A 235 -56.48 9.17 18.50
N GLN A 236 -56.84 8.51 19.60
CA GLN A 236 -55.91 7.70 20.38
C GLN A 236 -55.33 6.54 19.57
N LYS A 237 -56.14 5.86 18.74
CA LYS A 237 -55.65 4.82 17.82
C LYS A 237 -54.70 5.37 16.75
N GLN A 238 -54.96 6.58 16.23
CA GLN A 238 -54.04 7.25 15.30
C GLN A 238 -52.73 7.66 15.98
N GLU A 239 -52.80 8.17 17.22
CA GLU A 239 -51.63 8.52 18.03
C GLU A 239 -50.77 7.28 18.33
N GLN A 240 -51.40 6.17 18.71
CA GLN A 240 -50.71 4.89 18.95
C GLN A 240 -50.07 4.33 17.67
N MET A 241 -50.72 4.46 16.51
CA MET A 241 -50.11 4.06 15.24
C MET A 241 -48.92 4.95 14.86
N LYS A 242 -49.01 6.26 15.10
CA LYS A 242 -47.88 7.18 14.89
C LYS A 242 -46.71 6.85 15.82
N GLN A 243 -46.98 6.56 17.10
CA GLN A 243 -45.95 6.14 18.05
C GLN A 243 -45.29 4.83 17.63
N LYS A 244 -46.06 3.81 17.22
CA LYS A 244 -45.50 2.56 16.67
C LYS A 244 -44.65 2.77 15.43
N GLN A 245 -45.03 3.68 14.53
CA GLN A 245 -44.22 4.01 13.35
C GLN A 245 -42.90 4.69 13.71
N VAL A 246 -42.92 5.62 14.68
CA VAL A 246 -41.71 6.27 15.18
C VAL A 246 -40.80 5.25 15.88
N GLU A 247 -41.37 4.31 16.62
CA GLU A 247 -40.63 3.24 17.30
C GLU A 247 -40.01 2.25 16.30
N GLU A 248 -40.75 1.79 15.29
CA GLU A 248 -40.21 0.95 14.20
C GLU A 248 -39.11 1.68 13.41
N GLU A 249 -39.27 2.98 13.13
CA GLU A 249 -38.25 3.76 12.43
C GLU A 249 -37.01 3.97 13.31
N ALA A 250 -37.19 4.19 14.62
CA ALA A 250 -36.10 4.27 15.59
C ALA A 250 -35.37 2.92 15.71
N GLU A 251 -36.07 1.80 15.72
CA GLU A 251 -35.48 0.46 15.74
C GLU A 251 -34.74 0.17 14.43
N ARG A 252 -35.30 0.57 13.28
CA ARG A 252 -34.62 0.45 11.97
C ARG A 252 -33.35 1.28 11.92
N ARG A 253 -33.37 2.51 12.46
CA ARG A 253 -32.18 3.36 12.62
C ARG A 253 -31.18 2.76 13.60
N ARG A 254 -31.64 2.13 14.68
CA ARG A 254 -30.81 1.40 15.64
C ARG A 254 -30.12 0.19 14.99
N ARG A 255 -30.84 -0.67 14.28
CA ARG A 255 -30.27 -1.81 13.53
C ARG A 255 -29.29 -1.35 12.45
N MET A 256 -29.54 -0.21 11.81
CA MET A 256 -28.62 0.38 10.84
C MET A 256 -27.35 0.93 11.52
N ARG A 257 -27.47 1.54 12.71
CA ARG A 257 -26.35 1.94 13.56
C ARG A 257 -25.56 0.74 14.06
N GLU A 258 -26.22 -0.33 14.51
CA GLU A 258 -25.57 -1.58 14.93
C GLU A 258 -24.86 -2.27 13.76
N ARG A 259 -25.43 -2.28 12.56
CA ARG A 259 -24.74 -2.76 11.34
C ARG A 259 -23.56 -1.86 10.96
N ARG A 260 -23.67 -0.54 11.12
CA ARG A 260 -22.55 0.39 10.92
C ARG A 260 -21.47 0.19 11.98
N GLN A 261 -21.84 -0.03 13.23
CA GLN A 261 -20.93 -0.34 14.33
C GLN A 261 -20.29 -1.71 14.17
N ALA A 262 -21.01 -2.72 13.66
CA ALA A 262 -20.45 -4.03 13.34
C ALA A 262 -19.49 -3.97 12.14
N ARG A 263 -19.79 -3.15 11.12
CA ARG A 263 -18.86 -2.85 10.02
C ARG A 263 -17.67 -2.02 10.48
N GLN A 264 -17.88 -1.07 11.39
CA GLN A 264 -16.81 -0.31 12.03
C GLN A 264 -16.03 -1.15 13.02
N ALA A 265 -16.59 -2.19 13.64
CA ALA A 265 -15.91 -3.11 14.54
C ALA A 265 -15.14 -4.19 13.76
N ALA A 266 -15.66 -4.66 12.62
CA ALA A 266 -14.89 -5.47 11.68
C ALA A 266 -13.77 -4.65 11.02
N GLY A 267 -14.07 -3.39 10.66
CA GLY A 267 -13.09 -2.43 10.19
C GLY A 267 -12.12 -1.96 11.28
N ALA A 268 -12.53 -1.94 12.55
CA ALA A 268 -11.69 -1.60 13.70
C ALA A 268 -10.98 -2.82 14.28
N ALA A 269 -11.38 -4.06 14.00
CA ALA A 269 -10.57 -5.24 14.25
C ALA A 269 -9.43 -5.31 13.24
N GLY A 270 -9.74 -5.11 11.94
CA GLY A 270 -8.71 -4.93 10.90
C GLY A 270 -7.86 -3.67 11.10
N ALA A 271 -8.45 -2.57 11.58
CA ALA A 271 -7.72 -1.35 11.91
C ALA A 271 -7.12 -1.34 13.31
N ALA A 272 -7.44 -2.27 14.22
CA ALA A 272 -6.76 -2.48 15.49
C ALA A 272 -5.57 -3.41 15.29
N GLU A 273 -5.66 -4.43 14.43
CA GLU A 273 -4.47 -5.16 13.95
C GLU A 273 -3.54 -4.22 13.18
N ALA A 274 -4.07 -3.33 12.33
CA ALA A 274 -3.26 -2.31 11.65
C ALA A 274 -2.81 -1.16 12.58
N LYS A 275 -3.59 -0.78 13.61
CA LYS A 275 -3.20 0.27 14.59
C LYS A 275 -2.31 -0.24 15.70
N ASP A 276 -2.35 -1.51 16.08
CA ASP A 276 -1.40 -2.09 17.04
C ASP A 276 -0.07 -2.39 16.32
N ALA A 277 -0.11 -2.77 15.03
CA ALA A 277 1.05 -2.70 14.16
C ALA A 277 1.60 -1.26 14.03
N ALA A 278 0.74 -0.25 13.80
CA ALA A 278 1.16 1.15 13.66
C ALA A 278 1.54 1.84 14.99
N ARG A 279 0.94 1.48 16.13
CA ARG A 279 1.28 2.04 17.47
C ARG A 279 2.59 1.49 18.01
N SER A 280 2.97 0.27 17.60
CA SER A 280 4.34 -0.22 17.85
C SER A 280 5.39 0.60 17.07
N LEU A 281 4.99 1.31 16.00
CA LEU A 281 5.86 2.10 15.13
C LEU A 281 5.75 3.63 15.32
N SER A 282 4.70 4.16 15.94
CA SER A 282 4.44 5.61 16.03
C SER A 282 4.89 6.27 17.34
N GLY A 283 5.57 5.55 18.22
CA GLY A 283 6.03 6.04 19.52
C GLY A 283 7.33 6.84 19.50
N SER A 284 7.61 7.64 18.47
CA SER A 284 8.60 8.76 18.46
C SER A 284 8.87 9.26 17.04
N GLN A 285 7.91 9.90 16.39
CA GLN A 285 8.22 10.70 15.19
C GLN A 285 7.59 12.08 15.31
N ARG A 286 8.33 12.99 15.96
CA ARG A 286 8.28 14.40 15.58
C ARG A 286 8.70 14.46 14.11
N LEU A 287 7.78 14.83 13.24
CA LEU A 287 8.05 15.25 11.86
C LEU A 287 9.30 16.16 11.85
N ARG A 288 10.46 15.61 11.48
CA ARG A 288 11.63 16.44 11.20
C ARG A 288 11.30 17.18 9.92
N ARG A 289 11.32 18.52 9.99
CA ARG A 289 11.33 19.38 8.81
C ARG A 289 12.42 18.86 7.84
N PRO A 290 12.21 18.94 6.52
CA PRO A 290 13.28 18.68 5.57
C PRO A 290 14.49 19.54 5.92
N PRO A 291 15.73 19.06 5.71
CA PRO A 291 16.92 19.87 5.97
C PRO A 291 16.81 21.17 5.15
N LYS A 292 17.03 22.32 5.81
CA LYS A 292 17.25 23.57 5.08
C LYS A 292 18.54 23.40 4.30
N VAL A 293 18.41 23.24 2.98
CA VAL A 293 19.56 23.30 2.08
C VAL A 293 19.92 24.78 1.95
N ASP A 294 21.14 25.13 2.32
CA ASP A 294 21.67 26.47 2.11
C ASP A 294 21.62 26.80 0.61
N ALA A 295 21.09 27.98 0.27
CA ALA A 295 20.78 28.41 -1.10
C ALA A 295 21.99 28.52 -2.06
N ALA A 296 23.17 28.06 -1.66
CA ALA A 296 24.43 28.23 -2.38
C ALA A 296 24.92 26.98 -3.16
N SER A 297 24.36 25.78 -2.97
CA SER A 297 24.95 24.56 -3.58
C SER A 297 24.06 23.65 -4.46
N THR A 298 22.77 23.94 -4.67
CA THR A 298 21.95 23.12 -5.59
C THR A 298 21.31 23.96 -6.70
N ARG A 299 22.04 24.11 -7.81
CA ARG A 299 21.39 24.24 -9.12
C ARG A 299 20.92 22.83 -9.51
N GLU A 300 19.60 22.63 -9.60
CA GLU A 300 18.87 21.47 -10.20
C GLU A 300 18.15 20.47 -9.26
N GLY A 301 17.97 20.72 -7.96
CA GLY A 301 17.17 19.83 -7.10
C GLY A 301 16.48 20.55 -5.94
N MET A 302 15.15 20.43 -5.90
CA MET A 302 14.16 20.88 -4.90
C MET A 302 13.38 22.18 -5.12
N VAL A 303 12.05 21.98 -5.11
CA VAL A 303 10.89 22.72 -4.59
C VAL A 303 11.06 24.23 -4.56
N VAL A 304 10.15 24.92 -5.24
CA VAL A 304 9.77 26.30 -4.96
C VAL A 304 9.39 26.40 -3.47
N SER A 305 10.39 26.50 -2.59
CA SER A 305 10.21 26.69 -1.17
C SER A 305 9.80 28.14 -1.02
N TYR A 306 8.51 28.36 -0.81
CA TYR A 306 8.02 29.66 -0.41
C TYR A 306 8.22 29.80 1.11
N PRO A 307 8.58 30.99 1.61
CA PRO A 307 8.61 31.22 3.05
C PRO A 307 7.22 30.93 3.59
N SER A 308 7.09 29.94 4.46
CA SER A 308 5.83 29.71 5.16
C SER A 308 5.53 30.96 5.99
N ALA A 309 4.33 31.52 5.84
CA ALA A 309 3.83 32.65 6.63
C ALA A 309 3.70 32.33 8.14
N ALA A 310 4.16 31.15 8.57
CA ALA A 310 4.28 30.75 9.97
C ALA A 310 5.23 31.64 10.80
N GLU A 311 6.00 32.54 10.19
CA GLU A 311 6.54 33.70 10.90
C GLU A 311 5.42 34.74 11.05
N GLY A 312 4.62 34.57 12.11
CA GLY A 312 3.34 35.25 12.39
C GLY A 312 3.38 36.78 12.53
N SER A 313 3.79 37.47 11.49
CA SER A 313 3.75 38.92 11.38
C SER A 313 2.56 39.35 10.52
N ALA A 314 1.81 40.36 10.95
CA ALA A 314 0.79 41.03 10.12
C ALA A 314 1.37 41.61 8.81
N TRP A 315 2.69 41.81 8.76
CA TRP A 315 3.43 42.26 7.58
C TRP A 315 3.90 41.12 6.67
N SER A 316 3.68 39.86 7.05
CA SER A 316 3.98 38.70 6.21
C SER A 316 3.27 38.78 4.86
N PHE A 317 2.03 39.30 4.83
CA PHE A 317 1.31 39.55 3.58
C PHE A 317 2.07 40.53 2.67
N PHE A 318 2.54 41.66 3.17
CA PHE A 318 3.22 42.66 2.33
C PHE A 318 4.68 42.32 1.98
N THR A 319 5.29 41.35 2.68
CA THR A 319 6.70 40.99 2.48
C THR A 319 6.88 39.66 1.73
N ILE A 320 6.00 38.68 1.97
CA ILE A 320 6.06 37.34 1.37
C ILE A 320 5.17 37.29 0.12
N THR A 321 3.96 37.84 0.16
CA THR A 321 3.00 37.74 -0.97
C THR A 321 3.55 38.35 -2.27
N PRO A 322 4.18 39.54 -2.29
CA PRO A 322 4.77 40.05 -3.54
C PRO A 322 5.88 39.14 -4.08
N ARG A 323 6.71 38.57 -3.20
CA ARG A 323 7.76 37.62 -3.61
C ARG A 323 7.18 36.35 -4.22
N LEU A 324 6.00 35.93 -3.78
CA LEU A 324 5.27 34.79 -4.33
C LEU A 324 4.62 35.15 -5.67
N LEU A 325 3.90 36.28 -5.74
CA LEU A 325 3.17 36.72 -6.94
C LEU A 325 4.08 36.98 -8.13
N PHE A 326 5.27 37.56 -7.92
CA PHE A 326 6.20 37.90 -8.99
C PHE A 326 7.25 36.81 -9.28
N LYS A 327 7.09 35.60 -8.70
CA LYS A 327 7.98 34.47 -9.00
C LYS A 327 7.53 33.78 -10.29
N ILE A 328 8.38 33.80 -11.31
CA ILE A 328 8.07 33.22 -12.63
C ILE A 328 8.51 31.75 -12.73
N ARG A 329 9.66 31.39 -12.13
CA ARG A 329 10.17 30.02 -12.22
C ARG A 329 9.38 29.09 -11.30
N GLY A 330 8.76 28.07 -11.90
CA GLY A 330 7.90 27.10 -11.22
C GLY A 330 6.49 27.63 -10.92
N SER A 331 6.10 28.78 -11.48
CA SER A 331 4.72 29.23 -11.41
C SER A 331 3.91 28.74 -12.62
N ILE A 332 2.59 28.83 -12.50
CA ILE A 332 1.64 28.53 -13.58
C ILE A 332 1.64 29.58 -14.70
N VAL A 333 2.25 30.75 -14.48
CA VAL A 333 2.16 31.91 -15.38
C VAL A 333 2.68 31.60 -16.80
N PRO A 334 3.84 30.96 -17.00
CA PRO A 334 4.34 30.65 -18.34
C PRO A 334 3.43 29.69 -19.12
N HIS A 335 2.78 28.75 -18.41
CA HIS A 335 1.87 27.76 -18.99
C HIS A 335 0.52 28.37 -19.36
N LEU A 336 0.09 29.42 -18.65
CA LEU A 336 -1.18 30.13 -18.85
C LEU A 336 -1.08 31.25 -19.90
N LEU A 337 0.11 31.83 -20.10
CA LEU A 337 0.31 33.02 -20.92
C LEU A 337 -0.23 32.89 -22.36
N PRO A 338 -0.01 31.77 -23.09
CA PRO A 338 -0.56 31.62 -24.44
C PRO A 338 -2.10 31.64 -24.47
N GLN A 339 -2.75 30.95 -23.55
CA GLN A 339 -4.20 30.86 -23.43
C GLN A 339 -4.78 32.24 -23.07
N LEU A 340 -4.12 32.95 -22.15
CA LEU A 340 -4.49 34.32 -21.78
C LEU A 340 -4.42 35.27 -22.98
N LEU A 341 -3.33 35.24 -23.76
CA LEU A 341 -3.20 36.10 -24.95
C LEU A 341 -4.28 35.81 -26.01
N VAL A 342 -4.66 34.54 -26.19
CA VAL A 342 -5.74 34.17 -27.11
C VAL A 342 -7.09 34.71 -26.62
N ILE A 343 -7.42 34.53 -25.34
CA ILE A 343 -8.67 35.06 -24.78
C ILE A 343 -8.69 36.59 -24.82
N GLU A 344 -7.58 37.27 -24.51
CA GLU A 344 -7.50 38.73 -24.63
C GLU A 344 -7.67 39.22 -26.07
N GLY A 345 -7.13 38.49 -27.05
CA GLY A 345 -7.39 38.76 -28.47
C GLY A 345 -8.87 38.65 -28.83
N ILE A 346 -9.55 37.62 -28.32
CA ILE A 346 -11.01 37.46 -28.47
C ILE A 346 -11.77 38.58 -27.75
N SER A 347 -11.32 38.98 -26.55
CA SER A 347 -11.91 40.08 -25.78
C SER A 347 -11.85 41.41 -26.53
N VAL A 348 -10.71 41.75 -27.13
CA VAL A 348 -10.57 42.96 -27.97
C VAL A 348 -11.51 42.88 -29.17
N ALA A 349 -11.53 41.74 -29.88
CA ALA A 349 -12.42 41.55 -31.02
C ALA A 349 -13.90 41.68 -30.61
N ALA A 350 -14.30 41.11 -29.47
CA ALA A 350 -15.66 41.20 -28.96
C ALA A 350 -16.06 42.65 -28.65
N VAL A 351 -15.17 43.44 -28.03
CA VAL A 351 -15.42 44.86 -27.74
C VAL A 351 -15.57 45.67 -29.03
N LEU A 352 -14.67 45.47 -30.01
CA LEU A 352 -14.74 46.17 -31.31
C LEU A 352 -16.03 45.82 -32.07
N LEU A 353 -16.41 44.54 -32.08
CA LEU A 353 -17.65 44.09 -32.72
C LEU A 353 -18.89 44.74 -32.09
N VAL A 354 -18.92 44.92 -30.77
CA VAL A 354 -20.03 45.60 -30.07
C VAL A 354 -20.04 47.12 -30.34
N GLU A 355 -18.89 47.75 -30.56
CA GLU A 355 -18.80 49.17 -30.91
C GLU A 355 -19.24 49.45 -32.36
N ASP A 356 -18.84 48.59 -33.30
CA ASP A 356 -19.11 48.77 -34.74
C ASP A 356 -20.50 48.24 -35.16
N TYR A 357 -20.97 47.15 -34.54
CA TYR A 357 -22.27 46.54 -34.81
C TYR A 357 -23.12 46.58 -33.53
N ALA A 358 -24.04 47.54 -33.48
CA ALA A 358 -25.03 47.75 -32.42
C ALA A 358 -25.68 46.44 -31.91
N PRO A 359 -26.20 46.38 -30.66
CA PRO A 359 -26.21 45.18 -29.83
C PRO A 359 -26.98 44.04 -30.50
N THR A 360 -26.25 43.06 -31.01
CA THR A 360 -26.84 41.78 -31.40
C THR A 360 -27.36 41.10 -30.12
N ASN A 361 -28.58 40.55 -30.16
CA ASN A 361 -29.18 39.72 -29.10
C ASN A 361 -28.28 38.53 -28.66
N PHE A 362 -27.21 38.25 -29.42
CA PHE A 362 -26.22 37.24 -29.13
C PHE A 362 -25.60 37.38 -27.73
N GLY A 363 -25.21 38.58 -27.30
CA GLY A 363 -24.59 38.75 -25.96
C GLY A 363 -25.57 38.52 -24.81
N GLU A 364 -26.84 38.92 -24.97
CA GLU A 364 -27.91 38.63 -24.00
C GLU A 364 -28.19 37.11 -23.90
N GLN A 365 -28.22 36.41 -25.04
CA GLN A 365 -28.34 34.95 -25.05
C GLN A 365 -27.14 34.26 -24.39
N VAL A 366 -25.91 34.72 -24.65
CA VAL A 366 -24.70 34.21 -23.98
C VAL A 366 -24.79 34.44 -22.47
N GLN A 367 -25.20 35.62 -22.02
CA GLN A 367 -25.31 35.96 -20.60
C GLN A 367 -26.34 35.08 -19.86
N SER A 368 -27.43 34.67 -20.53
CA SER A 368 -28.44 33.79 -19.92
C SER A 368 -27.90 32.39 -19.55
N GLY A 369 -26.91 31.90 -20.30
CA GLY A 369 -26.31 30.56 -20.09
C GLY A 369 -25.03 30.57 -19.25
N THR A 370 -24.32 31.70 -19.13
CA THR A 370 -23.00 31.75 -18.48
C THR A 370 -23.06 31.37 -17.00
N ALA A 371 -24.12 31.73 -16.27
CA ALA A 371 -24.22 31.43 -14.84
C ALA A 371 -24.23 29.91 -14.56
N ALA A 372 -25.02 29.15 -15.31
CA ALA A 372 -25.11 27.70 -15.15
C ALA A 372 -23.78 27.01 -15.51
N VAL A 373 -23.15 27.43 -16.61
CA VAL A 373 -21.84 26.89 -17.04
C VAL A 373 -20.74 27.25 -16.05
N THR A 374 -20.73 28.47 -15.51
CA THR A 374 -19.79 28.91 -14.46
C THR A 374 -19.86 28.00 -13.24
N ILE A 375 -21.07 27.71 -12.75
CA ILE A 375 -21.27 26.85 -11.57
C ILE A 375 -20.78 25.43 -11.85
N LEU A 376 -21.18 24.86 -12.99
CA LEU A 376 -20.77 23.52 -13.39
C LEU A 376 -19.24 23.43 -13.52
N LEU A 377 -18.62 24.38 -14.22
CA LEU A 377 -17.19 24.38 -14.47
C LEU A 377 -16.39 24.59 -13.17
N SER A 378 -16.82 25.52 -12.32
CA SER A 378 -16.18 25.73 -11.02
C SER A 378 -16.23 24.47 -10.16
N PHE A 379 -17.37 23.77 -10.14
CA PHE A 379 -17.51 22.51 -9.42
C PHE A 379 -16.59 21.41 -9.98
N LEU A 380 -16.55 21.24 -11.30
CA LEU A 380 -15.68 20.25 -11.95
C LEU A 380 -14.19 20.51 -11.68
N LEU A 381 -13.74 21.76 -11.81
CA LEU A 381 -12.34 22.12 -11.56
C LEU A 381 -11.93 21.97 -10.11
N VAL A 382 -12.81 22.35 -9.17
CA VAL A 382 -12.54 22.14 -7.74
C VAL A 382 -12.40 20.65 -7.44
N LEU A 383 -13.29 19.79 -7.96
CA LEU A 383 -13.17 18.35 -7.79
C LEU A 383 -11.87 17.79 -8.38
N LYS A 384 -11.52 18.20 -9.61
CA LYS A 384 -10.26 17.81 -10.26
C LYS A 384 -9.05 18.22 -9.41
N THR A 385 -9.01 19.47 -8.95
CA THR A 385 -7.91 20.01 -8.14
C THR A 385 -7.80 19.31 -6.78
N GLN A 386 -8.92 19.02 -6.12
CA GLN A 386 -8.93 18.33 -4.83
C GLN A 386 -8.37 16.90 -4.94
N GLU A 387 -8.74 16.15 -5.98
CA GLU A 387 -8.22 14.80 -6.18
C GLU A 387 -6.74 14.82 -6.59
N ALA A 388 -6.30 15.78 -7.42
CA ALA A 388 -4.88 15.95 -7.76
C ALA A 388 -4.03 16.29 -6.52
N CYS A 389 -4.50 17.22 -5.68
CA CYS A 389 -3.86 17.51 -4.40
C CYS A 389 -3.72 16.26 -3.52
N LYS A 390 -4.75 15.42 -3.46
CA LYS A 390 -4.73 14.19 -2.67
C LYS A 390 -3.68 13.21 -3.22
N GLN A 391 -3.63 13.00 -4.53
CA GLN A 391 -2.62 12.16 -5.19
C GLN A 391 -1.19 12.64 -4.88
N PHE A 392 -0.95 13.95 -4.91
CA PHE A 392 0.35 14.54 -4.54
C PHE A 392 0.78 14.15 -3.12
N TRP A 393 -0.11 14.31 -2.13
CA TRP A 393 0.21 13.97 -0.74
C TRP A 393 0.33 12.46 -0.50
N GLU A 394 -0.46 11.64 -1.18
CA GLU A 394 -0.36 10.18 -1.13
C GLU A 394 1.00 9.69 -1.68
N ALA A 395 1.45 10.24 -2.81
CA ALA A 395 2.77 9.92 -3.36
C ALA A 395 3.92 10.35 -2.42
N LEU A 396 3.78 11.50 -1.75
CA LEU A 396 4.76 11.93 -0.74
C LEU A 396 4.79 10.98 0.46
N ASP A 397 3.63 10.57 0.97
CA ASP A 397 3.54 9.62 2.09
C ASP A 397 4.19 8.28 1.74
N ASP A 398 3.98 7.78 0.52
CA ASP A 398 4.61 6.55 0.05
C ASP A 398 6.12 6.70 -0.14
N LEU A 399 6.59 7.79 -0.75
CA LEU A 399 8.03 8.07 -0.91
C LEU A 399 8.74 8.14 0.44
N THR A 400 8.16 8.85 1.40
CA THR A 400 8.73 8.98 2.75
C THR A 400 8.70 7.64 3.48
N THR A 401 7.60 6.89 3.39
CA THR A 401 7.50 5.54 3.98
C THR A 401 8.51 4.57 3.36
N MET A 402 8.70 4.61 2.03
CA MET A 402 9.74 3.85 1.34
C MET A 402 11.13 4.18 1.90
N CYS A 403 11.47 5.47 2.03
CA CYS A 403 12.75 5.88 2.61
C CYS A 403 12.89 5.42 4.08
N HIS A 404 11.81 5.40 4.86
CA HIS A 404 11.81 4.89 6.22
C HIS A 404 12.01 3.37 6.29
N LEU A 405 11.36 2.61 5.40
CA LEU A 405 11.54 1.16 5.29
C LEU A 405 12.98 0.81 4.92
N LEU A 406 13.57 1.51 3.93
CA LEU A 406 14.96 1.31 3.52
C LEU A 406 15.94 1.55 4.69
N ARG A 407 15.78 2.66 5.43
CA ARG A 407 16.55 2.92 6.66
C ARG A 407 16.34 1.83 7.69
N SER A 408 15.08 1.44 7.93
CA SER A 408 14.75 0.45 8.95
C SER A 408 15.36 -0.91 8.65
N ILE A 409 15.31 -1.37 7.39
CA ILE A 409 15.92 -2.63 6.97
C ILE A 409 17.44 -2.52 7.13
N SER A 410 18.05 -1.41 6.69
CA SER A 410 19.50 -1.18 6.88
C SER A 410 19.90 -1.23 8.36
N MET A 411 19.12 -0.62 9.25
CA MET A 411 19.36 -0.66 10.69
C MET A 411 19.27 -2.10 11.22
N THR A 412 18.18 -2.81 10.92
CA THR A 412 17.98 -4.19 11.40
C THR A 412 19.09 -5.13 10.90
N VAL A 413 19.51 -5.00 9.63
CA VAL A 413 20.61 -5.79 9.05
C VAL A 413 21.95 -5.46 9.72
N CYS A 414 22.21 -4.19 10.06
CA CYS A 414 23.46 -3.82 10.72
C CYS A 414 23.46 -4.11 12.22
N SER A 415 22.31 -4.11 12.89
CA SER A 415 22.24 -4.24 14.36
C SER A 415 21.93 -5.66 14.84
N MET A 416 21.08 -6.40 14.14
CA MET A 416 20.55 -7.70 14.62
C MET A 416 21.21 -8.92 13.95
N VAL A 417 21.88 -8.72 12.82
CA VAL A 417 22.65 -9.78 12.17
C VAL A 417 23.99 -9.92 12.88
N LYS A 418 24.37 -11.15 13.24
CA LYS A 418 25.68 -11.44 13.84
C LYS A 418 26.75 -11.52 12.75
N TRP A 419 27.42 -10.40 12.48
CA TRP A 419 28.46 -10.31 11.44
C TRP A 419 29.67 -11.18 11.77
N GLU A 420 29.90 -11.45 13.05
CA GLU A 420 31.01 -12.23 13.60
C GLU A 420 30.82 -13.74 13.39
N ALA A 421 29.61 -14.18 13.03
CA ALA A 421 29.30 -15.60 12.86
C ALA A 421 30.06 -16.23 11.68
N HIS A 422 30.18 -15.52 10.55
CA HIS A 422 30.91 -15.98 9.36
C HIS A 422 31.27 -14.81 8.43
N PRO A 423 32.44 -14.80 7.77
CA PRO A 423 32.82 -13.73 6.84
C PRO A 423 31.82 -13.49 5.70
N GLU A 424 31.18 -14.56 5.21
CA GLU A 424 30.13 -14.41 4.18
C GLU A 424 28.89 -13.69 4.70
N VAL A 425 28.55 -13.82 5.99
CA VAL A 425 27.40 -13.12 6.58
C VAL A 425 27.65 -11.62 6.57
N ALA A 426 28.84 -11.17 7.01
CA ALA A 426 29.22 -9.76 6.97
C ALA A 426 29.21 -9.22 5.52
N ASN A 427 29.76 -9.98 4.57
CA ASN A 427 29.75 -9.59 3.15
C ASN A 427 28.33 -9.49 2.58
N ASN A 428 27.44 -10.44 2.89
CA ASN A 428 26.04 -10.41 2.45
C ASN A 428 25.26 -9.28 3.13
N ALA A 429 25.52 -8.96 4.41
CA ALA A 429 24.90 -7.84 5.10
C ALA A 429 25.28 -6.49 4.45
N LYS A 430 26.57 -6.27 4.17
CA LYS A 430 27.06 -5.10 3.41
C LYS A 430 26.45 -5.06 2.00
N ARG A 431 26.34 -6.23 1.35
CA ARG A 431 25.69 -6.35 0.03
C ARG A 431 24.23 -5.93 0.08
N ILE A 432 23.47 -6.33 1.10
CA ILE A 432 22.06 -5.93 1.27
C ILE A 432 21.93 -4.41 1.40
N VAL A 433 22.75 -3.76 2.23
CA VAL A 433 22.72 -2.29 2.39
C VAL A 433 22.99 -1.59 1.05
N ARG A 434 23.98 -2.06 0.27
CA ARG A 434 24.24 -1.56 -1.10
C ARG A 434 23.08 -1.83 -2.05
N LEU A 435 22.44 -2.99 -1.99
CA LEU A 435 21.29 -3.32 -2.84
C LEU A 435 20.05 -2.48 -2.49
N LEU A 436 19.82 -2.15 -1.22
CA LEU A 436 18.74 -1.23 -0.80
C LEU A 436 18.94 0.17 -1.38
N ALA A 437 20.18 0.64 -1.38
CA ALA A 437 20.58 1.88 -2.03
C ALA A 437 20.38 1.83 -3.56
N LEU A 438 20.85 0.75 -4.19
CA LEU A 438 20.65 0.52 -5.62
C LEU A 438 19.16 0.46 -5.99
N TYR A 439 18.34 -0.20 -5.17
CA TYR A 439 16.89 -0.25 -5.35
C TYR A 439 16.31 1.15 -5.43
N TYR A 440 16.61 2.02 -4.46
CA TYR A 440 16.14 3.39 -4.48
C TYR A 440 16.52 4.14 -5.77
N LEU A 441 17.79 4.06 -6.18
CA LEU A 441 18.25 4.73 -7.40
C LEU A 441 17.55 4.20 -8.65
N THR A 442 17.32 2.88 -8.74
CA THR A 442 16.58 2.30 -9.86
C THR A 442 15.09 2.66 -9.86
N VAL A 443 14.48 2.86 -8.69
CA VAL A 443 13.11 3.37 -8.56
C VAL A 443 13.03 4.81 -9.05
N VAL A 444 13.99 5.66 -8.67
CA VAL A 444 14.07 7.03 -9.17
C VAL A 444 14.30 7.06 -10.69
N GLU A 445 15.20 6.23 -11.21
CA GLU A 445 15.40 6.10 -12.66
C GLU A 445 14.11 5.64 -13.37
N PHE A 446 13.37 4.68 -12.79
CA PHE A 446 12.11 4.21 -13.34
C PHE A 446 11.07 5.33 -13.45
N PHE A 447 10.80 6.05 -12.37
CA PHE A 447 9.79 7.12 -12.36
C PHE A 447 10.20 8.30 -13.26
N GLN A 448 11.46 8.69 -13.28
CA GLN A 448 11.91 9.83 -14.10
C GLN A 448 12.07 9.52 -15.59
N ARG A 449 12.10 8.25 -16.00
CA ARG A 449 12.25 7.84 -17.41
C ARG A 449 11.00 7.26 -18.05
N THR A 450 9.96 6.98 -17.27
CA THR A 450 8.73 6.33 -17.78
C THR A 450 7.51 7.22 -17.53
N GLY A 451 6.43 7.02 -18.31
CA GLY A 451 5.16 7.74 -18.14
C GLY A 451 5.12 9.13 -18.80
N SER A 452 4.03 9.85 -18.54
CA SER A 452 3.73 11.15 -19.17
C SER A 452 4.78 12.23 -18.87
N ASN A 453 5.43 12.14 -17.70
CA ASN A 453 6.41 13.12 -17.22
C ASN A 453 7.87 12.64 -17.34
N ALA A 454 8.14 11.68 -18.23
CA ALA A 454 9.48 11.20 -18.51
C ALA A 454 10.40 12.36 -18.94
N THR A 455 11.61 12.39 -18.37
CA THR A 455 12.54 13.49 -18.61
C THR A 455 13.03 13.48 -20.06
N ALA A 456 12.86 14.60 -20.76
CA ALA A 456 13.46 14.82 -22.08
C ALA A 456 14.94 15.30 -21.99
N SER A 457 15.40 15.67 -20.80
CA SER A 457 16.75 16.19 -20.59
C SER A 457 17.80 15.08 -20.64
N LYS A 458 18.62 15.08 -21.68
CA LYS A 458 19.76 14.14 -21.82
C LYS A 458 20.67 14.14 -20.59
N LYS A 459 20.97 15.32 -20.05
CA LYS A 459 21.79 15.48 -18.84
C LYS A 459 21.19 14.74 -17.63
N THR A 460 19.86 14.78 -17.48
CA THR A 460 19.17 14.10 -16.39
C THR A 460 19.20 12.58 -16.59
N GLN A 461 18.94 12.11 -17.81
CA GLN A 461 19.03 10.68 -18.17
C GLN A 461 20.43 10.11 -17.91
N ASP A 462 21.47 10.84 -18.31
CA ASP A 462 22.88 10.44 -18.11
C ASP A 462 23.27 10.44 -16.63
N ARG A 463 22.73 11.38 -15.83
CA ARG A 463 22.94 11.41 -14.38
C ARG A 463 22.32 10.18 -13.71
N LEU A 464 21.04 9.92 -13.98
CA LEU A 464 20.33 8.76 -13.40
C LEU A 464 21.08 7.46 -13.68
N ARG A 465 21.50 7.27 -14.94
CA ARG A 465 22.24 6.09 -15.34
C ARG A 465 23.59 5.98 -14.64
N ARG A 466 24.31 7.10 -14.46
CA ARG A 466 25.58 7.13 -13.70
C ARG A 466 25.38 6.78 -12.23
N ASP A 467 24.32 7.28 -11.60
CA ASP A 467 24.02 7.00 -10.19
C ASP A 467 23.78 5.49 -9.99
N VAL A 468 23.02 4.83 -10.88
CA VAL A 468 22.83 3.37 -10.85
C VAL A 468 24.13 2.61 -11.15
N ALA A 469 24.91 3.05 -12.14
CA ALA A 469 26.19 2.42 -12.50
C ALA A 469 27.22 2.46 -11.36
N ALA A 470 27.18 3.50 -10.52
CA ALA A 470 28.10 3.66 -9.39
C ALA A 470 27.92 2.59 -8.31
N LEU A 471 26.71 2.04 -8.16
CA LEU A 471 26.41 1.02 -7.15
C LEU A 471 26.26 -0.38 -7.74
N ALA A 472 25.82 -0.55 -8.98
CA ALA A 472 25.58 -1.86 -9.57
C ALA A 472 26.87 -2.66 -9.80
N GLY A 473 26.87 -3.96 -9.45
CA GLY A 473 27.93 -4.89 -9.85
C GLY A 473 27.90 -5.20 -11.36
N ASP A 474 28.94 -5.82 -11.92
CA ASP A 474 28.99 -6.12 -13.37
C ASP A 474 27.92 -7.13 -13.80
N THR A 475 27.69 -8.14 -12.96
CA THR A 475 26.63 -9.14 -13.16
C THR A 475 25.24 -8.53 -13.00
N GLU A 476 25.05 -7.70 -11.98
CA GLU A 476 23.79 -7.00 -11.71
C GLU A 476 23.44 -6.03 -12.84
N TRP A 477 24.45 -5.32 -13.37
CA TRP A 477 24.30 -4.45 -14.52
C TRP A 477 23.83 -5.20 -15.76
N THR A 478 24.44 -6.35 -16.06
CA THR A 478 24.06 -7.16 -17.22
C THR A 478 22.60 -7.62 -17.15
N ILE A 479 22.06 -7.82 -15.95
CA ILE A 479 20.66 -8.20 -15.75
C ILE A 479 19.74 -6.98 -15.83
N LEU A 480 20.14 -5.85 -15.24
CA LEU A 480 19.36 -4.61 -15.30
C LEU A 480 19.29 -4.04 -16.73
N TYR A 481 20.40 -4.15 -17.47
CA TYR A 481 20.57 -3.61 -18.82
C TYR A 481 21.25 -4.65 -19.73
N PRO A 482 20.49 -5.65 -20.23
CA PRO A 482 21.04 -6.69 -21.09
C PRO A 482 21.67 -6.10 -22.36
N GLY A 483 22.92 -6.48 -22.63
CA GLY A 483 23.66 -6.07 -23.83
C GLY A 483 24.28 -4.67 -23.79
N GLU A 484 24.17 -3.94 -22.67
CA GLU A 484 24.77 -2.61 -22.53
C GLU A 484 25.98 -2.62 -21.58
N HIS A 485 27.03 -1.90 -21.94
CA HIS A 485 28.17 -1.68 -21.05
C HIS A 485 27.88 -0.54 -20.06
N LYS A 486 28.49 -0.60 -18.86
CA LYS A 486 28.35 0.43 -17.80
C LYS A 486 28.72 1.85 -18.22
N SER A 487 29.57 2.00 -19.24
CA SER A 487 29.98 3.29 -19.77
C SER A 487 28.95 3.94 -20.70
N VAL A 488 27.88 3.23 -21.05
CA VAL A 488 26.83 3.77 -21.92
C VAL A 488 26.06 4.86 -21.17
N GLU A 489 26.01 6.03 -21.79
CA GLU A 489 25.25 7.18 -21.29
C GLU A 489 23.75 6.88 -21.31
N GLY A 490 23.04 7.33 -20.28
CA GLY A 490 21.59 7.07 -20.13
C GLY A 490 20.76 7.58 -21.31
N SER A 491 21.18 8.67 -21.94
CA SER A 491 20.53 9.26 -23.13
C SER A 491 20.72 8.46 -24.42
N LYS A 492 21.65 7.50 -24.43
CA LYS A 492 21.92 6.58 -25.54
C LYS A 492 21.47 5.14 -25.23
N SER A 493 20.93 4.92 -24.04
CA SER A 493 20.38 3.63 -23.63
C SER A 493 19.24 3.23 -24.56
N VAL A 494 19.24 1.96 -24.96
CA VAL A 494 18.12 1.31 -25.66
C VAL A 494 17.02 0.93 -24.67
N HIS A 495 17.40 0.73 -23.40
CA HIS A 495 16.46 0.40 -22.33
C HIS A 495 15.86 1.67 -21.71
N ASP A 496 14.55 1.83 -21.88
CA ASP A 496 13.80 2.99 -21.39
C ASP A 496 13.32 2.81 -19.94
N ASN A 497 13.23 1.56 -19.47
CA ASN A 497 12.77 1.23 -18.12
C ASN A 497 13.75 0.32 -17.37
N THR A 498 13.84 0.56 -16.06
CA THR A 498 14.46 -0.35 -15.10
C THR A 498 13.38 -1.21 -14.47
N ARG A 499 13.75 -2.39 -13.97
CA ARG A 499 12.82 -3.27 -13.22
C ARG A 499 13.27 -3.38 -11.76
N PRO A 500 12.86 -2.48 -10.86
CA PRO A 500 13.36 -2.46 -9.48
C PRO A 500 13.08 -3.74 -8.69
N SER A 501 12.01 -4.47 -9.01
CA SER A 501 11.60 -5.70 -8.32
C SER A 501 12.68 -6.79 -8.33
N ILE A 502 13.55 -6.84 -9.36
CA ILE A 502 14.64 -7.82 -9.41
C ILE A 502 15.66 -7.61 -8.27
N ILE A 503 15.83 -6.37 -7.81
CA ILE A 503 16.76 -6.04 -6.73
C ILE A 503 16.20 -6.50 -5.39
N LEU A 504 14.88 -6.40 -5.18
CA LEU A 504 14.22 -6.98 -4.00
C LEU A 504 14.47 -8.49 -3.92
N PHE A 505 14.34 -9.19 -5.04
CA PHE A 505 14.67 -10.60 -5.13
C PHE A 505 16.15 -10.89 -4.79
N TRP A 506 17.10 -10.08 -5.27
CA TRP A 506 18.52 -10.23 -4.89
C TRP A 506 18.79 -9.98 -3.41
N ILE A 507 18.03 -9.07 -2.77
CA ILE A 507 18.10 -8.84 -1.33
C ILE A 507 17.61 -10.10 -0.59
N GLU A 508 16.50 -10.70 -1.01
CA GLU A 508 15.99 -11.95 -0.43
C GLU A 508 16.97 -13.11 -0.57
N LEU A 509 17.62 -13.25 -1.74
CA LEU A 509 18.69 -14.24 -1.93
C LEU A 509 19.87 -14.01 -0.99
N SER A 510 20.22 -12.76 -0.70
CA SER A 510 21.28 -12.41 0.23
C SER A 510 20.87 -12.69 1.68
N LEU A 511 19.60 -12.46 2.04
CA LEU A 511 19.04 -12.82 3.34
C LEU A 511 19.00 -14.34 3.55
N ARG A 512 18.67 -15.12 2.51
CA ARG A 512 18.72 -16.58 2.57
C ARG A 512 20.11 -17.08 2.95
N LYS A 513 21.17 -16.55 2.34
CA LYS A 513 22.56 -16.92 2.68
C LYS A 513 22.89 -16.60 4.15
N ILE A 514 22.35 -15.51 4.70
CA ILE A 514 22.52 -15.17 6.12
C ILE A 514 21.77 -16.18 7.01
N LEU A 515 20.58 -16.63 6.57
CA LEU A 515 19.77 -17.62 7.28
C LEU A 515 20.45 -19.00 7.32
N ASP A 516 21.09 -19.41 6.23
CA ASP A 516 21.80 -20.71 6.14
C ASP A 516 22.90 -20.85 7.22
N HIS A 517 23.51 -19.72 7.61
CA HIS A 517 24.52 -19.64 8.68
C HIS A 517 23.94 -19.46 10.10
N GLN A 518 22.61 -19.44 10.26
CA GLN A 518 21.91 -19.22 11.53
C GLN A 518 22.37 -17.93 12.28
N ALA A 519 22.81 -16.92 11.53
CA ALA A 519 23.34 -15.67 12.09
C ALA A 519 22.25 -14.68 12.53
N VAL A 520 20.98 -15.02 12.34
CA VAL A 520 19.79 -14.22 12.64
C VAL A 520 18.69 -15.13 13.18
N GLU A 521 17.91 -14.65 14.14
CA GLU A 521 16.75 -15.34 14.68
C GLU A 521 15.58 -15.36 13.68
N ALA A 522 14.77 -16.43 13.68
CA ALA A 522 13.69 -16.62 12.71
C ALA A 522 12.66 -15.47 12.72
N ASP A 523 12.35 -14.93 13.90
CA ASP A 523 11.38 -13.84 14.06
C ASP A 523 11.89 -12.53 13.42
N ILE A 524 13.19 -12.26 13.54
CA ILE A 524 13.83 -11.09 12.91
C ILE A 524 13.86 -11.26 11.39
N MET A 525 14.09 -12.47 10.91
CA MET A 525 14.02 -12.78 9.49
C MET A 525 12.61 -12.55 8.93
N ALA A 526 11.57 -13.00 9.64
CA ALA A 526 10.18 -12.75 9.26
C ALA A 526 9.85 -11.24 9.23
N LEU A 527 10.39 -10.47 10.18
CA LEU A 527 10.26 -9.01 10.20
C LEU A 527 10.98 -8.34 9.02
N LEU A 528 12.15 -8.82 8.62
CA LEU A 528 12.87 -8.29 7.46
C LEU A 528 12.11 -8.54 6.16
N LEU A 529 11.59 -9.76 5.97
CA LEU A 529 10.78 -10.12 4.80
C LEU A 529 9.47 -9.30 4.74
N SER A 530 8.80 -9.08 5.87
CA SER A 530 7.59 -8.24 5.88
C SER A 530 7.88 -6.79 5.49
N LYS A 531 9.01 -6.22 5.94
CA LYS A 531 9.45 -4.88 5.54
C LYS A 531 9.81 -4.81 4.04
N LEU A 532 10.40 -5.86 3.47
CA LEU A 532 10.68 -5.93 2.03
C LEU A 532 9.41 -6.05 1.18
N ASN A 533 8.43 -6.83 1.62
CA ASN A 533 7.13 -6.87 0.96
C ASN A 533 6.44 -5.50 1.00
N ALA A 534 6.44 -4.83 2.16
CA ALA A 534 5.92 -3.47 2.28
C ALA A 534 6.66 -2.48 1.36
N LEU A 535 7.97 -2.66 1.15
CA LEU A 535 8.75 -1.84 0.23
C LEU A 535 8.30 -2.02 -1.23
N GLY A 536 8.01 -3.26 -1.63
CA GLY A 536 7.42 -3.57 -2.95
C GLY A 536 6.00 -3.03 -3.11
N GLU A 537 5.17 -3.11 -2.08
CA GLU A 537 3.82 -2.53 -2.08
C GLU A 537 3.84 -1.02 -2.28
N LYS A 538 4.77 -0.31 -1.61
CA LYS A 538 4.94 1.14 -1.79
C LYS A 538 5.36 1.51 -3.20
N PHE A 539 6.25 0.73 -3.82
CA PHE A 539 6.59 0.92 -5.23
C PHE A 539 5.37 0.80 -6.15
N TRP A 540 4.57 -0.25 -6.02
CA TRP A 540 3.38 -0.44 -6.87
C TRP A 540 2.30 0.59 -6.62
N HIS A 541 2.15 1.08 -5.39
CA HIS A 541 1.21 2.16 -5.10
C HIS A 541 1.65 3.47 -5.75
N MET A 542 2.94 3.80 -5.69
CA MET A 542 3.51 4.95 -6.39
C MET A 542 3.40 4.82 -7.92
N ASP A 543 3.65 3.63 -8.48
CA ASP A 543 3.50 3.34 -9.93
C ASP A 543 2.05 3.54 -10.36
N LYS A 544 1.10 3.07 -9.56
CA LYS A 544 -0.32 3.34 -9.80
C LYS A 544 -0.59 4.84 -9.80
N ILE A 545 -0.17 5.61 -8.80
CA ILE A 545 -0.43 7.06 -8.76
C ILE A 545 0.15 7.75 -10.00
N ASP A 546 1.38 7.43 -10.38
CA ASP A 546 2.06 8.08 -11.51
C ASP A 546 1.47 7.69 -12.88
N LYS A 547 1.08 6.42 -13.08
CA LYS A 547 0.59 5.92 -14.38
C LYS A 547 -0.93 5.96 -14.54
N THR A 548 -1.68 5.92 -13.45
CA THR A 548 -3.16 6.03 -13.49
C THR A 548 -3.63 7.45 -13.21
N GLN A 549 -3.30 8.31 -14.16
CA GLN A 549 -3.84 9.67 -14.31
C GLN A 549 -5.38 9.68 -14.46
N PHE A 550 -5.99 10.85 -14.34
CA PHE A 550 -7.42 11.05 -14.56
C PHE A 550 -7.85 10.41 -15.89
N PRO A 551 -9.03 9.75 -15.92
CA PRO A 551 -9.54 9.18 -17.15
C PRO A 551 -9.57 10.24 -18.26
N PHE A 552 -8.94 9.93 -19.40
CA PHE A 552 -8.84 10.84 -20.52
C PHE A 552 -10.18 11.54 -20.89
N PRO A 553 -11.34 10.85 -20.94
CA PRO A 553 -12.61 11.52 -21.24
C PRO A 553 -13.01 12.62 -20.24
N TYR A 554 -12.62 12.50 -18.97
CA TYR A 554 -12.88 13.52 -17.96
C TYR A 554 -12.01 14.76 -18.18
N CYS A 555 -10.71 14.58 -18.42
CA CYS A 555 -9.84 15.71 -18.78
C CYS A 555 -10.29 16.39 -20.06
N GLN A 556 -10.67 15.60 -21.08
CA GLN A 556 -11.18 16.10 -22.34
C GLN A 556 -12.43 16.97 -22.14
N ILE A 557 -13.46 16.48 -21.43
CA ILE A 557 -14.70 17.24 -21.28
C ILE A 557 -14.49 18.53 -20.49
N VAL A 558 -13.64 18.51 -19.45
CA VAL A 558 -13.29 19.71 -18.67
C VAL A 558 -12.62 20.74 -19.58
N LYS A 559 -11.61 20.36 -20.38
CA LYS A 559 -10.93 21.26 -21.32
C LYS A 559 -11.89 21.83 -22.38
N TRP A 560 -12.78 21.02 -22.96
CA TRP A 560 -13.78 21.50 -23.93
C TRP A 560 -14.74 22.52 -23.31
N ILE A 561 -15.27 22.24 -22.12
CA ILE A 561 -16.19 23.16 -21.43
C ILE A 561 -15.47 24.47 -21.07
N THR A 562 -14.23 24.40 -20.55
CA THR A 562 -13.42 25.59 -20.23
C THR A 562 -13.16 26.43 -21.47
N LEU A 563 -12.74 25.81 -22.58
CA LEU A 563 -12.42 26.49 -23.83
C LEU A 563 -13.65 27.20 -24.40
N VAL A 564 -14.78 26.51 -24.48
CA VAL A 564 -16.04 27.10 -24.96
C VAL A 564 -16.48 28.23 -24.04
N PHE A 565 -16.52 28.00 -22.72
CA PHE A 565 -16.97 28.99 -21.76
C PHE A 565 -16.13 30.28 -21.81
N LEU A 566 -14.80 30.18 -21.72
CA LEU A 566 -13.93 31.35 -21.73
C LEU A 566 -13.84 32.01 -23.10
N GLY A 567 -14.04 31.26 -24.19
CA GLY A 567 -14.11 31.84 -25.54
C GLY A 567 -15.36 32.69 -25.78
N PHE A 568 -16.51 32.30 -25.22
CA PHE A 568 -17.77 33.04 -25.36
C PHE A 568 -17.97 34.14 -24.29
N LEU A 569 -17.33 34.00 -23.12
CA LEU A 569 -17.46 34.95 -22.01
C LEU A 569 -17.23 36.43 -22.41
N PRO A 570 -16.23 36.80 -23.23
CA PRO A 570 -15.98 38.19 -23.58
C PRO A 570 -17.12 38.84 -24.36
N PHE A 571 -17.89 38.09 -25.14
CA PHE A 571 -19.03 38.63 -25.90
C PHE A 571 -20.20 39.05 -24.99
N GLY A 572 -20.42 38.32 -23.89
CA GLY A 572 -21.38 38.72 -22.86
C GLY A 572 -20.88 39.91 -22.03
N LEU A 573 -19.60 39.92 -21.69
CA LEU A 573 -18.99 41.01 -20.90
C LEU A 573 -18.87 42.32 -21.68
N ALA A 574 -18.59 42.26 -22.99
CA ALA A 574 -18.41 43.44 -23.86
C ALA A 574 -19.64 44.36 -23.84
N GLN A 575 -20.84 43.79 -23.80
CA GLN A 575 -22.09 44.55 -23.74
C GLN A 575 -22.31 45.24 -22.39
N LEU A 576 -21.80 44.65 -21.30
CA LEU A 576 -21.99 45.15 -19.94
C LEU A 576 -20.96 46.20 -19.55
N CYS A 577 -19.70 45.99 -19.92
CA CYS A 577 -18.57 46.74 -19.35
C CYS A 577 -17.56 47.26 -20.39
N ARG A 578 -17.80 47.08 -21.70
CA ARG A 578 -16.96 47.57 -22.81
C ARG A 578 -15.49 47.21 -22.59
N TRP A 579 -14.57 48.17 -22.59
CA TRP A 579 -13.13 47.95 -22.41
C TRP A 579 -12.74 47.29 -21.08
N TRP A 580 -13.58 47.35 -20.03
CA TRP A 580 -13.35 46.60 -18.80
C TRP A 580 -13.48 45.07 -18.98
N THR A 581 -14.02 44.62 -20.12
CA THR A 581 -14.08 43.20 -20.49
C THR A 581 -12.72 42.54 -20.45
N LEU A 582 -11.67 43.22 -20.91
CA LEU A 582 -10.31 42.70 -20.89
C LEU A 582 -9.88 42.35 -19.46
N ALA A 583 -10.11 43.24 -18.49
CA ALA A 583 -9.74 43.00 -17.10
C ALA A 583 -10.50 41.81 -16.49
N PHE A 584 -11.81 41.71 -16.72
CA PHE A 584 -12.64 40.63 -16.16
C PHE A 584 -12.41 39.29 -16.87
N ALA A 585 -12.22 39.30 -18.19
CA ALA A 585 -11.88 38.12 -18.97
C ALA A 585 -10.49 37.58 -18.61
N ALA A 586 -9.50 38.46 -18.41
CA ALA A 586 -8.18 38.08 -17.90
C ALA A 586 -8.28 37.42 -16.52
N MET A 587 -9.04 38.02 -15.60
CA MET A 587 -9.24 37.47 -14.26
C MET A 587 -9.93 36.09 -14.30
N ALA A 588 -10.97 35.93 -15.12
CA ALA A 588 -11.64 34.65 -15.31
C ALA A 588 -10.70 33.60 -15.93
N THR A 589 -9.93 33.98 -16.94
CA THR A 589 -8.93 33.11 -17.59
C THR A 589 -7.90 32.63 -16.58
N ILE A 590 -7.32 33.55 -15.79
CA ILE A 590 -6.35 33.21 -14.75
C ILE A 590 -6.98 32.28 -13.69
N GLY A 591 -8.24 32.49 -13.32
CA GLY A 591 -8.93 31.63 -12.37
C GLY A 591 -9.20 30.22 -12.90
N PHE A 592 -9.86 30.11 -14.05
CA PHE A 592 -10.33 28.84 -14.60
C PHE A 592 -9.20 28.01 -15.21
N TYR A 593 -8.40 28.56 -16.14
CA TYR A 593 -7.25 27.84 -16.67
C TYR A 593 -6.16 27.68 -15.61
N GLY A 594 -5.96 28.66 -14.71
CA GLY A 594 -4.97 28.52 -13.65
C GLY A 594 -5.27 27.35 -12.71
N LEU A 595 -6.52 27.15 -12.29
CA LEU A 595 -6.90 26.00 -11.46
C LEU A 595 -6.73 24.66 -12.21
N ASP A 596 -7.08 24.63 -13.49
CA ASP A 596 -6.93 23.44 -14.32
C ASP A 596 -5.45 23.04 -14.49
N GLU A 597 -4.56 24.01 -14.75
CA GLU A 597 -3.12 23.80 -14.83
C GLU A 597 -2.51 23.40 -13.48
N VAL A 598 -2.99 23.96 -12.36
CA VAL A 598 -2.57 23.52 -11.01
C VAL A 598 -2.89 22.04 -10.81
N ALA A 599 -4.09 21.60 -11.23
CA ALA A 599 -4.47 20.21 -11.09
C ALA A 599 -3.59 19.28 -11.94
N GLU A 600 -3.23 19.68 -13.17
CA GLU A 600 -2.35 18.91 -14.05
C GLU A 600 -0.91 18.80 -13.50
N ILE A 601 -0.36 19.89 -12.96
CA ILE A 601 0.97 19.88 -12.32
C ILE A 601 1.00 18.96 -11.09
N LEU A 602 -0.08 18.91 -10.30
CA LEU A 602 -0.12 18.10 -9.08
C LEU A 602 -0.41 16.61 -9.32
N GLU A 603 -0.83 16.24 -10.52
CA GLU A 603 -1.29 14.89 -10.86
C GLU A 603 -0.17 13.85 -10.97
N SER A 604 1.05 14.25 -11.37
CA SER A 604 2.22 13.34 -11.46
C SER A 604 3.40 13.90 -10.65
N PRO A 605 3.37 13.71 -9.31
CA PRO A 605 4.30 14.34 -8.37
C PRO A 605 5.72 13.75 -8.40
N LEU A 606 5.94 12.66 -9.13
CA LEU A 606 7.23 11.93 -9.20
C LEU A 606 8.03 12.26 -10.47
N GLY A 607 7.56 13.21 -11.25
CA GLY A 607 8.13 13.62 -12.52
C GLY A 607 9.39 14.49 -12.38
N ASN A 608 9.47 15.49 -13.25
CA ASN A 608 10.62 16.39 -13.38
C ASN A 608 10.22 17.87 -13.37
N ASP A 609 8.97 18.18 -13.07
CA ASP A 609 8.50 19.55 -12.99
C ASP A 609 9.10 20.27 -11.78
N PRO A 610 9.25 21.61 -11.83
CA PRO A 610 9.83 22.37 -10.72
C PRO A 610 9.07 22.23 -9.38
N ASN A 611 7.82 21.76 -9.43
CA ASN A 611 6.92 21.57 -8.29
C ASN A 611 6.76 20.10 -7.86
N ASP A 612 7.43 19.17 -8.55
CA ASP A 612 7.43 17.76 -8.20
C ASP A 612 8.27 17.48 -6.95
N LEU A 613 8.10 16.28 -6.41
CA LEU A 613 8.87 15.78 -5.28
C LEU A 613 10.34 15.64 -5.66
N ASP A 614 11.23 16.20 -4.85
CA ASP A 614 12.67 16.07 -5.09
C ASP A 614 13.20 14.72 -4.61
N LEU A 615 13.06 13.74 -5.48
CA LEU A 615 13.57 12.39 -5.28
C LEU A 615 15.08 12.38 -5.02
N ARG A 616 15.85 13.36 -5.53
CA ARG A 616 17.30 13.38 -5.35
C ARG A 616 17.66 13.71 -3.90
N ALA A 617 17.07 14.76 -3.34
CA ALA A 617 17.37 15.15 -1.95
C ALA A 617 16.96 14.07 -0.94
N TYR A 618 15.83 13.38 -1.17
CA TYR A 618 15.45 12.24 -0.33
C TYR A 618 16.47 11.09 -0.46
N GLY A 619 16.95 10.82 -1.67
CA GLY A 619 18.01 9.85 -1.93
C GLY A 619 19.32 10.19 -1.23
N ASP A 620 19.82 11.42 -1.37
CA ASP A 620 21.08 11.84 -0.76
C ASP A 620 21.03 11.72 0.77
N ALA A 621 19.92 12.13 1.40
CA ALA A 621 19.71 11.99 2.84
C ALA A 621 19.62 10.51 3.27
N LEU A 622 18.90 9.69 2.51
CA LEU A 622 18.79 8.26 2.76
C LEU A 622 20.15 7.56 2.69
N MET A 623 20.91 7.82 1.62
CA MET A 623 22.21 7.23 1.38
C MET A 623 23.21 7.61 2.48
N SER A 624 23.23 8.89 2.88
CA SER A 624 24.07 9.36 3.98
C SER A 624 23.74 8.65 5.30
N ASP A 625 22.46 8.45 5.61
CA ASP A 625 22.05 7.75 6.83
C ASP A 625 22.47 6.27 6.80
N MET A 626 22.22 5.58 5.68
CA MET A 626 22.56 4.16 5.51
C MET A 626 24.07 3.92 5.53
N GLU A 627 24.86 4.78 4.90
CA GLU A 627 26.32 4.72 4.94
C GLU A 627 26.83 4.87 6.38
N LEU A 628 26.30 5.84 7.13
CA LEU A 628 26.67 6.04 8.52
C LEU A 628 26.32 4.82 9.38
N ILE A 629 25.12 4.26 9.22
CA ILE A 629 24.68 3.05 9.94
C ILE A 629 25.64 1.88 9.67
N CYS A 630 25.97 1.66 8.39
CA CYS A 630 26.84 0.56 7.99
C CYS A 630 28.27 0.74 8.51
N ARG A 631 28.83 1.96 8.40
CA ARG A 631 30.18 2.28 8.93
C ARG A 631 30.25 2.17 10.45
N CYS A 632 29.19 2.57 11.17
CA CYS A 632 29.14 2.44 12.62
C CYS A 632 29.23 0.96 13.06
N ARG A 633 28.53 0.08 12.34
CA ARG A 633 28.64 -1.37 12.56
C ARG A 633 30.03 -1.89 12.21
N ASP A 634 30.59 -1.50 11.07
CA ASP A 634 31.91 -1.99 10.62
C ASP A 634 33.06 -1.61 11.57
N MET A 635 32.94 -0.46 12.24
CA MET A 635 33.90 -0.01 13.25
C MET A 635 33.67 -0.62 14.65
N ASN A 636 32.69 -1.52 14.81
CA ASN A 636 32.23 -2.09 16.08
C ASN A 636 32.02 -1.02 17.16
N LEU A 637 31.31 0.07 16.82
CA LEU A 637 30.95 1.14 17.75
C LEU A 637 29.82 0.72 18.70
N ASP A 638 29.87 -0.49 19.28
CA ASP A 638 28.86 -0.99 20.24
C ASP A 638 28.83 -0.18 21.55
N PHE A 639 29.82 0.70 21.74
CA PHE A 639 30.08 1.49 22.95
C PHE A 639 29.79 2.99 22.81
N VAL A 640 28.88 3.42 21.91
CA VAL A 640 28.48 4.85 21.81
C VAL A 640 28.15 5.46 23.18
N PHE A 641 27.76 4.64 24.15
CA PHE A 641 27.81 4.98 25.57
C PHE A 641 28.86 4.13 26.29
N LYS A 642 29.86 4.77 26.90
CA LYS A 642 30.67 4.10 27.91
C LYS A 642 29.76 3.69 29.08
N PRO A 643 30.05 2.60 29.82
CA PRO A 643 29.28 2.22 31.01
C PRO A 643 29.17 3.33 32.07
N GLN A 644 30.06 4.32 32.01
CA GLN A 644 30.17 5.45 32.94
C GLN A 644 29.56 6.76 32.39
N GLU A 645 29.12 6.78 31.12
CA GLU A 645 28.48 7.96 30.51
C GLU A 645 26.98 7.89 30.74
N HIS A 646 26.49 8.66 31.72
CA HIS A 646 25.06 8.83 31.94
C HIS A 646 24.46 9.74 30.86
N VAL A 647 23.34 9.31 30.28
CA VAL A 647 22.59 10.10 29.31
C VAL A 647 21.83 11.21 30.04
N ASP A 648 22.44 12.40 30.17
CA ASP A 648 21.79 13.57 30.75
C ASP A 648 21.16 14.47 29.67
N PHE A 649 19.87 14.24 29.43
CA PHE A 649 19.08 15.07 28.53
C PHE A 649 18.90 16.51 29.03
N SER A 650 19.05 16.76 30.33
CA SER A 650 18.83 18.08 30.95
C SER A 650 19.90 19.08 30.53
N HIS A 651 21.17 18.65 30.56
CA HIS A 651 22.32 19.42 30.07
C HIS A 651 22.29 19.57 28.54
N LEU A 652 21.81 18.55 27.82
CA LEU A 652 21.69 18.60 26.35
C LEU A 652 20.60 19.59 25.91
N LEU A 653 19.44 19.58 26.56
CA LEU A 653 18.33 20.51 26.29
C LEU A 653 18.71 21.97 26.61
N THR A 654 19.44 22.22 27.69
CA THR A 654 19.98 23.56 28.00
C THR A 654 21.07 24.01 27.02
N SER A 655 21.84 23.08 26.44
CA SER A 655 22.81 23.39 25.39
C SER A 655 22.18 23.66 24.00
N PHE A 656 21.02 23.05 23.72
CA PHE A 656 20.27 23.30 22.48
C PHE A 656 19.66 24.69 22.44
N ASP A 657 19.22 25.22 23.58
CA ASP A 657 18.73 26.59 23.69
C ASP A 657 19.82 27.65 23.45
N THR A 658 21.09 27.30 23.67
CA THR A 658 22.20 28.27 23.55
C THR A 658 22.96 28.24 22.23
N LYS A 659 22.93 27.15 21.43
CA LYS A 659 23.82 27.05 20.25
C LYS A 659 23.22 26.32 19.03
N LYS A 660 22.87 27.10 18.01
CA LYS A 660 22.69 26.72 16.59
C LYS A 660 23.94 26.08 15.91
N LYS A 661 24.86 25.43 16.64
CA LYS A 661 26.15 24.89 16.14
C LYS A 661 26.37 23.39 16.40
N PHE A 662 25.30 22.62 16.59
CA PHE A 662 25.40 21.17 16.86
C PHE A 662 26.01 20.39 15.68
N HIS A 663 25.57 20.68 14.45
CA HIS A 663 26.04 19.97 13.24
C HIS A 663 27.53 20.22 12.92
N GLU A 664 28.03 21.41 13.23
CA GLU A 664 29.43 21.80 12.99
C GLU A 664 30.40 21.03 13.92
N ARG A 665 30.00 20.78 15.17
CA ARG A 665 30.77 19.98 16.15
C ARG A 665 30.75 18.47 15.89
N PHE A 666 29.63 17.95 15.38
CA PHE A 666 29.52 16.51 15.11
C PHE A 666 30.49 16.06 14.00
N SER A 667 30.64 16.86 12.94
CA SER A 667 31.57 16.57 11.83
C SER A 667 33.05 16.69 12.23
N THR A 668 33.40 17.66 13.07
CA THR A 668 34.78 17.86 13.57
C THR A 668 35.21 16.80 14.59
N ASN A 669 34.29 16.31 15.42
CA ASN A 669 34.60 15.27 16.39
C ASN A 669 34.74 13.88 15.74
N LEU A 670 33.99 13.58 14.68
CA LEU A 670 34.08 12.29 13.99
C LEU A 670 35.43 12.13 13.27
N SER A 671 35.94 13.21 12.66
CA SER A 671 37.27 13.23 12.03
C SER A 671 38.42 13.17 13.04
N ALA A 672 38.27 13.80 14.21
CA ALA A 672 39.25 13.73 15.31
C ALA A 672 39.32 12.34 15.97
N VAL A 673 38.18 11.65 16.10
CA VAL A 673 38.11 10.27 16.65
C VAL A 673 38.70 9.26 15.66
N ALA A 674 38.46 9.43 14.36
CA ALA A 674 39.10 8.61 13.31
C ALA A 674 40.63 8.80 13.28
N SER A 675 41.12 10.03 13.44
CA SER A 675 42.56 10.35 13.47
C SER A 675 43.28 9.77 14.70
N LYS A 676 42.66 9.80 15.89
CA LYS A 676 43.28 9.27 17.12
C LYS A 676 43.48 7.75 17.10
N ARG A 677 42.64 7.00 16.37
CA ARG A 677 42.78 5.54 16.25
C ARG A 677 43.84 5.12 15.22
N ALA A 678 44.07 5.93 14.18
CA ALA A 678 45.17 5.72 13.23
C ALA A 678 46.56 5.92 13.87
N HIS A 679 46.69 6.80 14.87
CA HIS A 679 47.95 6.95 15.64
C HIS A 679 48.15 5.85 16.70
N SER A 680 47.08 5.28 17.25
CA SER A 680 47.20 4.19 18.24
C SER A 680 47.51 2.83 17.62
N MET A 681 47.13 2.58 16.35
CA MET A 681 47.49 1.35 15.63
C MET A 681 48.93 1.34 15.09
N ASN A 682 49.55 2.52 14.90
CA ASN A 682 50.96 2.60 14.45
C ASN A 682 51.98 2.45 15.59
N SER A 683 51.58 2.58 16.86
CA SER A 683 52.50 2.43 18.01
C SER A 683 52.65 0.99 18.51
N GLU A 684 51.85 0.03 18.02
CA GLU A 684 51.97 -1.40 18.38
C GLU A 684 52.70 -2.24 17.31
N ILE A 685 53.21 -1.64 16.23
CA ILE A 685 53.91 -2.33 15.12
C ILE A 685 55.43 -2.00 15.07
N GLU A 686 55.98 -1.31 16.08
CA GLU A 686 57.41 -0.94 16.14
C GLU A 686 58.23 -1.75 17.16
N VAL A 687 58.09 -3.07 17.24
CA VAL A 687 59.12 -3.93 17.85
C VAL A 687 59.23 -5.27 17.11
N GLU A 688 60.05 -5.29 16.05
CA GLU A 688 60.98 -6.37 15.66
C GLU A 688 61.31 -6.26 14.16
N THR A 689 62.40 -5.54 13.83
CA THR A 689 63.07 -5.70 12.55
C THR A 689 64.56 -5.97 12.78
N LYS A 690 64.98 -7.22 12.55
CA LYS A 690 66.36 -7.57 12.18
C LYS A 690 66.34 -8.24 10.80
N PRO A 691 67.29 -7.93 9.91
CA PRO A 691 67.21 -8.35 8.52
C PRO A 691 67.73 -9.78 8.34
N ARG A 692 67.01 -10.62 7.59
CA ARG A 692 67.53 -11.92 7.17
C ARG A 692 67.69 -11.97 5.65
N LYS A 693 68.88 -12.42 5.27
CA LYS A 693 69.46 -12.50 3.93
C LYS A 693 68.63 -13.37 2.97
N THR A 694 68.76 -13.02 1.70
CA THR A 694 68.46 -13.80 0.50
C THR A 694 69.00 -15.23 0.59
N THR A 695 68.11 -16.21 0.39
CA THR A 695 68.49 -17.59 0.07
C THR A 695 67.64 -18.05 -1.11
N ILE A 696 68.33 -18.46 -2.17
CA ILE A 696 67.79 -19.15 -3.35
C ILE A 696 67.32 -20.54 -2.90
N VAL A 697 66.11 -20.95 -3.29
CA VAL A 697 65.63 -22.33 -3.08
C VAL A 697 65.17 -22.92 -4.41
N THR A 698 65.71 -24.11 -4.68
CA THR A 698 65.62 -24.96 -5.87
C THR A 698 64.30 -25.73 -5.97
N THR A 699 64.12 -26.45 -7.07
CA THR A 699 62.91 -27.07 -7.66
C THR A 699 62.26 -28.24 -6.89
N GLU A 700 62.32 -28.32 -5.56
CA GLU A 700 61.72 -29.45 -4.80
C GLU A 700 60.66 -29.04 -3.75
N GLY A 701 60.11 -27.82 -3.86
CA GLY A 701 59.14 -27.27 -2.90
C GLY A 701 57.69 -27.12 -3.37
N LEU A 702 57.27 -27.75 -4.47
CA LEU A 702 55.95 -27.52 -5.10
C LEU A 702 54.97 -28.70 -5.00
N HIS A 703 54.99 -29.44 -3.89
CA HIS A 703 54.11 -30.62 -3.69
C HIS A 703 53.32 -30.65 -2.38
N SER A 704 53.18 -29.53 -1.65
CA SER A 704 52.48 -29.51 -0.35
C SER A 704 51.32 -28.51 -0.21
N VAL A 705 50.81 -27.96 -1.32
CA VAL A 705 49.63 -27.07 -1.28
C VAL A 705 48.44 -27.80 -1.90
N LEU A 706 47.48 -28.18 -1.03
CA LEU A 706 46.18 -28.85 -1.24
C LEU A 706 46.14 -30.36 -0.91
N PRO A 707 45.49 -30.70 0.21
CA PRO A 707 44.66 -31.90 0.25
C PRO A 707 43.21 -31.55 0.64
N GLY A 708 42.28 -31.94 -0.23
CA GLY A 708 40.89 -32.23 0.16
C GLY A 708 39.80 -31.24 -0.30
N ALA A 709 39.35 -31.39 -1.55
CA ALA A 709 37.96 -31.16 -1.97
C ALA A 709 37.77 -31.66 -3.42
N ILE A 710 37.90 -32.98 -3.62
CA ILE A 710 37.31 -33.68 -4.77
C ILE A 710 36.52 -34.85 -4.17
N ALA A 711 35.26 -34.59 -3.84
CA ALA A 711 34.18 -35.57 -3.67
C ALA A 711 32.92 -34.83 -3.19
N ASP A 712 32.12 -34.33 -4.14
CA ASP A 712 30.65 -34.39 -4.14
C ASP A 712 30.10 -34.01 -5.53
#